data_AF-A0A0F9PHV9-F1
#
_entry.id   AF-A0A0F9PHV9-F1
#
_cell.length_a   1.000
_cell.length_b   1.000
_cell.length_c   1.000
_cell.angle_alpha   90.00
_cell.angle_beta   90.00
_cell.angle_gamma   90.00
#
_symmetry.space_group_name_H-M   'P 1'
#
loop_
_entity.id
_entity.type
_entity.pdbx_description
1 polymer ?
#
loop_
_entity_poly.entity_id
_entity_poly.type
_entity_poly.pdbx_seq_one_letter_code
_entity_poly.pdbx_strand_id
1 'polypeptide(L)'
;MSQKSLPPQINEESHPGPLEAVIRAETGGKIRSFLYQLAEGVTDYRSIHSLTEQVRHQYHGRFAIELIQNAYDAVSRAEEQEGALSRIEMRLELDGERGTLFVANDGAPFSHSNFESVSRLGQSDKDPTTSVGNKGIGFRSVLEISQRPQIWSRRFETSHGFDGYCFGFAPEFVRSIHDPVLAIIERRSFSEAQGWFAEIVEEDPSLCERLCSGAQRVQARGANSITDWLREEIGYLSPYLLPWPVTERSTTVDDFEERGFASVVELPLTSLAAVSLTERKLAEITADSMLFLDNLKALTITTPKGSRTFRRSIVQRAKGPRKLGKVSIGCEDSTRTFSVWRRKVQVSDMPEPVQESIRGLPGQWPKLERAEIAVAVSDDSEPTPGKLSIFLPTALETGAALHINAPFFGDMSRTTISFDTEEEGAQAGGTYNEFLLHQAAVLGLEAISSDLAGRSVGEAANILDILAPTASESAAKDRWQEHLSRAATEMDIDIENAPWMLTDGGWCALCQASLLPLPSDPKVLCAEELRKHAAFPAYAAGLDTRIGLIESLSGRFGIGVMPTEADQAITIEAAVKTLACDPELDWGHFWQDVCNIFEDDLSHLKGKDVILCTDGTLHSGGVAGRAIYFRPRPAGQDDDSSEEPGIDQVPAALQSFIAILDPRIPVSEVRDGRRQNTELHKRLTDARLVNTFRREDVLADILAPNLPPMPVARGTRDVELCRDALFYALRLAAS
;
A
#
# COMPACT_ATOMS: atom_id res chain seq x y z
N MET A 1 40.45 15.61 -71.24
CA MET A 1 41.10 14.37 -71.70
C MET A 1 41.68 13.64 -70.50
N SER A 2 41.30 12.37 -70.36
CA SER A 2 41.92 11.28 -69.58
C SER A 2 41.99 11.31 -68.05
N GLN A 3 41.03 10.57 -67.47
CA GLN A 3 41.17 9.44 -66.53
C GLN A 3 42.56 9.07 -65.98
N LYS A 4 42.58 8.77 -64.67
CA LYS A 4 43.16 7.60 -63.96
C LYS A 4 43.00 7.85 -62.45
N SER A 5 42.59 6.95 -61.54
CA SER A 5 42.09 5.57 -61.55
C SER A 5 41.78 5.24 -60.07
N LEU A 6 40.57 4.81 -59.74
CA LEU A 6 40.23 4.19 -58.44
C LEU A 6 40.86 2.78 -58.35
N PRO A 7 41.26 2.31 -57.16
CA PRO A 7 41.31 0.88 -56.86
C PRO A 7 39.95 0.36 -56.35
N PRO A 8 39.70 -0.96 -56.46
CA PRO A 8 38.37 -1.52 -56.58
C PRO A 8 37.68 -1.73 -55.23
N GLN A 9 36.35 -1.56 -55.25
CA GLN A 9 35.42 -2.11 -54.26
C GLN A 9 35.62 -3.63 -54.19
N ILE A 10 36.00 -4.11 -53.02
CA ILE A 10 35.85 -5.52 -52.66
C ILE A 10 34.46 -5.65 -52.05
N ASN A 11 33.59 -6.41 -52.71
CA ASN A 11 32.39 -6.97 -52.11
C ASN A 11 32.85 -7.81 -50.90
N GLU A 12 32.60 -7.33 -49.69
CA GLU A 12 32.48 -8.22 -48.54
C GLU A 12 31.15 -8.94 -48.68
N GLU A 13 31.20 -10.20 -49.15
CA GLU A 13 30.15 -11.17 -48.83
C GLU A 13 30.06 -11.20 -47.29
N SER A 14 29.05 -10.51 -46.76
CA SER A 14 28.82 -10.39 -45.33
C SER A 14 28.38 -11.74 -44.77
N HIS A 15 29.35 -12.56 -44.35
CA HIS A 15 29.04 -13.74 -43.56
C HIS A 15 28.27 -13.30 -42.30
N PRO A 16 27.13 -13.93 -41.98
CA PRO A 16 26.35 -13.57 -40.81
C PRO A 16 27.19 -13.73 -39.54
N GLY A 17 27.01 -12.83 -38.57
CA GLY A 17 27.73 -12.89 -37.30
C GLY A 17 27.49 -14.23 -36.56
N PRO A 18 28.37 -14.66 -35.64
CA PRO A 18 28.26 -15.98 -35.01
C PRO A 18 26.92 -16.28 -34.35
N LEU A 19 26.25 -15.28 -33.75
CA LEU A 19 24.94 -15.45 -33.12
C LEU A 19 23.78 -15.36 -34.11
N GLU A 20 23.94 -14.61 -35.20
CA GLU A 20 22.98 -14.61 -36.30
C GLU A 20 22.86 -16.00 -36.92
N ALA A 21 23.99 -16.68 -37.13
CA ALA A 21 24.00 -18.07 -37.61
C ALA A 21 23.25 -19.02 -36.66
N VAL A 22 23.38 -18.83 -35.33
CA VAL A 22 22.63 -19.63 -34.34
C VAL A 22 21.12 -19.39 -34.44
N ILE A 23 20.69 -18.13 -34.59
CA ILE A 23 19.27 -17.79 -34.74
C ILE A 23 18.71 -18.41 -36.03
N ARG A 24 19.44 -18.28 -37.15
CA ARG A 24 19.07 -18.88 -38.45
C ARG A 24 18.97 -20.40 -38.35
N ALA A 25 19.93 -21.05 -37.69
CA ALA A 25 19.94 -22.50 -37.52
C ALA A 25 18.73 -23.01 -36.70
N GLU A 26 18.37 -22.34 -35.60
CA GLU A 26 17.20 -22.68 -34.78
C GLU A 26 15.90 -22.58 -35.60
N THR A 27 15.73 -21.49 -36.36
CA THR A 27 14.55 -21.31 -37.22
C THR A 27 14.53 -22.27 -38.40
N GLY A 28 15.68 -22.52 -39.04
CA GLY A 28 15.82 -23.53 -40.08
C GLY A 28 15.44 -24.93 -39.59
N GLY A 29 15.88 -25.32 -38.39
CA GLY A 29 15.50 -26.59 -37.77
C GLY A 29 13.99 -26.72 -37.57
N LYS A 30 13.32 -25.66 -37.12
CA LYS A 30 11.86 -25.66 -36.92
C LYS A 30 11.08 -25.67 -38.23
N ILE A 31 11.52 -24.91 -39.23
CA ILE A 31 10.94 -24.95 -40.58
C ILE A 31 11.08 -26.35 -41.16
N ARG A 32 12.27 -26.98 -41.11
CA ARG A 32 12.45 -28.36 -41.56
C ARG A 32 11.52 -29.33 -40.83
N SER A 33 11.41 -29.24 -39.51
CA SER A 33 10.50 -30.08 -38.71
C SER A 33 9.05 -29.92 -39.17
N PHE A 34 8.59 -28.68 -39.40
CA PHE A 34 7.26 -28.42 -39.94
C PHE A 34 7.08 -29.02 -41.34
N LEU A 35 8.04 -28.84 -42.25
CA LEU A 35 7.96 -29.37 -43.61
C LEU A 35 7.93 -30.91 -43.62
N TYR A 36 8.65 -31.56 -42.70
CA TYR A 36 8.57 -33.01 -42.51
C TYR A 36 7.20 -33.45 -42.02
N GLN A 37 6.64 -32.77 -41.00
CA GLN A 37 5.29 -33.06 -40.51
C GLN A 37 4.26 -32.88 -41.63
N LEU A 38 4.36 -31.79 -42.39
CA LEU A 38 3.52 -31.49 -43.54
C LEU A 38 3.62 -32.58 -44.63
N ALA A 39 4.82 -33.05 -44.94
CA ALA A 39 5.06 -34.10 -45.93
C ALA A 39 4.43 -35.44 -45.52
N GLU A 40 4.54 -35.81 -44.23
CA GLU A 40 4.01 -37.05 -43.67
C GLU A 40 2.51 -36.97 -43.29
N GLY A 41 1.92 -35.77 -43.31
CA GLY A 41 0.52 -35.53 -42.92
C GLY A 41 0.28 -35.53 -41.41
N VAL A 42 1.32 -35.26 -40.62
CA VAL A 42 1.26 -35.06 -39.16
C VAL A 42 0.95 -33.59 -38.87
N THR A 43 0.15 -33.30 -37.85
CA THR A 43 -0.41 -31.96 -37.59
C THR A 43 -0.09 -31.41 -36.20
N ASP A 44 1.01 -31.84 -35.56
CA ASP A 44 1.37 -31.40 -34.19
C ASP A 44 1.53 -29.88 -34.06
N TYR A 45 2.01 -29.21 -35.12
CA TYR A 45 2.08 -27.75 -35.19
C TYR A 45 0.71 -27.07 -34.98
N ARG A 46 -0.40 -27.71 -35.39
CA ARG A 46 -1.76 -27.18 -35.15
C ARG A 46 -2.12 -27.21 -33.66
N SER A 47 -1.73 -28.27 -32.94
CA SER A 47 -1.93 -28.36 -31.49
C SER A 47 -1.14 -27.27 -30.75
N ILE A 48 0.10 -27.03 -31.18
CA ILE A 48 0.96 -25.97 -30.62
C ILE A 48 0.38 -24.57 -30.91
N HIS A 49 -0.21 -24.39 -32.10
CA HIS A 49 -0.92 -23.17 -32.47
C HIS A 49 -2.11 -22.90 -31.54
N SER A 50 -2.99 -23.90 -31.38
CA SER A 50 -4.15 -23.80 -30.48
C SER A 50 -3.73 -23.49 -29.05
N LEU A 51 -2.68 -24.14 -28.55
CA LEU A 51 -2.14 -23.88 -27.22
C LEU A 51 -1.58 -22.46 -27.09
N THR A 52 -0.90 -21.96 -28.12
CA THR A 52 -0.38 -20.57 -28.15
C THR A 52 -1.50 -19.54 -28.09
N GLU A 53 -2.59 -19.74 -28.83
CA GLU A 53 -3.76 -18.85 -28.79
C GLU A 53 -4.49 -18.94 -27.43
N GLN A 54 -4.63 -20.13 -26.85
CA GLN A 54 -5.20 -20.29 -25.50
C GLN A 54 -4.39 -19.53 -24.44
N VAL A 55 -3.05 -19.64 -24.49
CA VAL A 55 -2.16 -18.88 -23.59
C VAL A 55 -2.34 -17.38 -23.79
N ARG A 56 -2.49 -16.89 -25.02
CA ARG A 56 -2.72 -15.47 -25.28
C ARG A 56 -3.98 -14.93 -24.57
N HIS A 57 -5.06 -15.72 -24.52
CA HIS A 57 -6.29 -15.32 -23.83
C HIS A 57 -6.20 -15.35 -22.29
N GLN A 58 -5.37 -16.20 -21.72
CA GLN A 58 -5.20 -16.33 -20.26
C GLN A 58 -4.24 -15.30 -19.63
N TYR A 59 -3.58 -14.46 -20.44
CA TYR A 59 -2.49 -13.56 -20.00
C TYR A 59 -2.83 -12.06 -20.15
N HIS A 60 -4.12 -11.72 -20.31
CA HIS A 60 -4.59 -10.34 -20.50
C HIS A 60 -4.15 -9.39 -19.36
N GLY A 61 -3.59 -8.25 -19.70
CA GLY A 61 -3.22 -7.14 -18.82
C GLY A 61 -1.85 -7.23 -18.13
N ARG A 62 -1.01 -8.24 -18.44
CA ARG A 62 0.21 -8.53 -17.63
C ARG A 62 1.53 -8.14 -18.23
N PHE A 63 1.56 -7.77 -19.50
CA PHE A 63 2.80 -7.51 -20.22
C PHE A 63 3.71 -6.53 -19.49
N ALA A 64 3.18 -5.47 -18.87
CA ALA A 64 4.00 -4.48 -18.18
C ALA A 64 4.76 -5.07 -16.97
N ILE A 65 4.06 -5.80 -16.09
CA ILE A 65 4.62 -6.43 -14.89
C ILE A 65 5.60 -7.55 -15.27
N GLU A 66 5.24 -8.41 -16.24
CA GLU A 66 6.13 -9.49 -16.70
C GLU A 66 7.39 -8.94 -17.38
N LEU A 67 7.30 -7.85 -18.13
CA LEU A 67 8.46 -7.18 -18.73
C LEU A 67 9.37 -6.56 -17.66
N ILE A 68 8.82 -5.92 -16.62
CA ILE A 68 9.61 -5.42 -15.48
C ILE A 68 10.30 -6.56 -14.75
N GLN A 69 9.62 -7.69 -14.50
CA GLN A 69 10.21 -8.86 -13.85
C GLN A 69 11.34 -9.45 -14.70
N ASN A 70 11.14 -9.62 -16.01
CA ASN A 70 12.20 -10.12 -16.89
C ASN A 70 13.42 -9.17 -16.94
N ALA A 71 13.18 -7.86 -16.95
CA ALA A 71 14.23 -6.86 -16.89
C ALA A 71 14.93 -6.85 -15.52
N TYR A 72 14.20 -7.01 -14.41
CA TYR A 72 14.75 -7.10 -13.07
C TYR A 72 15.57 -8.38 -12.84
N ASP A 73 15.14 -9.50 -13.41
CA ASP A 73 15.90 -10.76 -13.40
C ASP A 73 17.23 -10.61 -14.14
N ALA A 74 17.27 -9.81 -15.22
CA ALA A 74 18.52 -9.49 -15.90
C ALA A 74 19.40 -8.60 -15.01
N VAL A 75 18.86 -7.55 -14.40
CA VAL A 75 19.58 -6.68 -13.46
C VAL A 75 20.14 -7.46 -12.26
N SER A 76 19.37 -8.40 -11.72
CA SER A 76 19.76 -9.18 -10.53
C SER A 76 20.81 -10.26 -10.81
N ARG A 77 21.00 -10.64 -12.09
CA ARG A 77 22.03 -11.60 -12.52
C ARG A 77 23.34 -10.94 -12.92
N ALA A 78 23.33 -9.63 -13.20
CA ALA A 78 24.54 -8.89 -13.50
C ALA A 78 25.50 -8.93 -12.30
N GLU A 79 26.80 -9.00 -12.56
CA GLU A 79 27.79 -8.95 -11.49
C GLU A 79 27.68 -7.60 -10.77
N GLU A 80 27.74 -7.61 -9.42
CA GLU A 80 27.75 -6.36 -8.64
C GLU A 80 29.06 -5.60 -8.90
N GLN A 81 29.04 -4.76 -9.93
CA GLN A 81 30.13 -3.85 -10.24
C GLN A 81 29.92 -2.50 -9.54
N GLU A 82 31.00 -1.96 -8.99
CA GLU A 82 31.00 -0.64 -8.36
C GLU A 82 30.66 0.41 -9.44
N GLY A 83 29.51 1.07 -9.30
CA GLY A 83 28.99 2.02 -10.29
C GLY A 83 27.90 1.48 -11.24
N ALA A 84 27.48 0.22 -11.11
CA ALA A 84 26.35 -0.33 -11.88
C ALA A 84 25.10 0.54 -11.72
N LEU A 85 24.46 0.92 -12.83
CA LEU A 85 23.32 1.84 -12.81
C LEU A 85 22.01 1.12 -12.48
N SER A 86 21.87 -0.17 -12.80
CA SER A 86 20.74 -1.05 -12.45
C SER A 86 19.38 -0.39 -12.71
N ARG A 87 19.15 -0.01 -13.97
CA ARG A 87 18.00 0.75 -14.46
C ARG A 87 17.14 -0.08 -15.40
N ILE A 88 15.85 0.17 -15.31
CA ILE A 88 14.86 -0.27 -16.29
C ILE A 88 14.20 0.98 -16.87
N GLU A 89 14.00 1.02 -18.18
CA GLU A 89 13.26 2.08 -18.85
C GLU A 89 12.16 1.51 -19.74
N MET A 90 10.94 2.02 -19.55
CA MET A 90 9.77 1.71 -20.37
C MET A 90 9.36 2.98 -21.11
N ARG A 91 9.37 2.96 -22.44
CA ARG A 91 9.09 4.13 -23.27
C ARG A 91 7.99 3.80 -24.28
N LEU A 92 6.85 4.47 -24.17
CA LEU A 92 5.76 4.39 -25.13
C LEU A 92 5.84 5.59 -26.08
N GLU A 93 6.11 5.32 -27.36
CA GLU A 93 6.11 6.33 -28.43
C GLU A 93 4.89 6.14 -29.33
N LEU A 94 4.29 7.24 -29.78
CA LEU A 94 3.16 7.23 -30.72
C LEU A 94 3.63 7.63 -32.11
N ASP A 95 3.14 6.93 -33.12
CA ASP A 95 3.29 7.25 -34.54
C ASP A 95 1.89 7.23 -35.19
N GLY A 96 1.17 8.34 -35.05
CA GLY A 96 -0.22 8.46 -35.48
C GLY A 96 -1.17 7.54 -34.72
N GLU A 97 -1.88 6.66 -35.44
CA GLU A 97 -2.79 5.64 -34.86
C GLU A 97 -2.05 4.37 -34.40
N ARG A 98 -0.72 4.34 -34.53
CA ARG A 98 0.15 3.27 -34.05
C ARG A 98 1.01 3.76 -32.89
N GLY A 99 1.63 2.84 -32.18
CA GLY A 99 2.63 3.15 -31.17
C GLY A 99 3.61 2.01 -31.00
N THR A 100 4.71 2.27 -30.32
CA THR A 100 5.74 1.27 -30.00
C THR A 100 6.09 1.40 -28.53
N LEU A 101 6.04 0.27 -27.82
CA LEU A 101 6.54 0.18 -26.45
C LEU A 101 7.95 -0.39 -26.47
N PHE A 102 8.89 0.34 -25.91
CA PHE A 102 10.26 -0.10 -25.68
C PHE A 102 10.45 -0.43 -24.20
N VAL A 103 11.11 -1.55 -23.90
CA VAL A 103 11.54 -1.91 -22.54
C VAL A 103 13.02 -2.24 -22.55
N ALA A 104 13.81 -1.36 -21.93
CA ALA A 104 15.26 -1.47 -21.86
C ALA A 104 15.71 -1.80 -20.43
N ASN A 105 16.78 -2.59 -20.31
CA ASN A 105 17.45 -2.85 -19.03
C ASN A 105 18.97 -2.89 -19.20
N ASP A 106 19.70 -2.48 -18.18
CA ASP A 106 21.17 -2.46 -18.14
C ASP A 106 21.76 -3.58 -17.26
N GLY A 107 21.00 -4.69 -17.13
CA GLY A 107 21.45 -5.89 -16.45
C GLY A 107 22.27 -6.83 -17.34
N ALA A 108 22.29 -8.12 -17.00
CA ALA A 108 22.97 -9.14 -17.77
C ALA A 108 22.42 -9.21 -19.22
N PRO A 109 23.28 -9.23 -20.25
CA PRO A 109 22.85 -9.41 -21.63
C PRO A 109 22.15 -10.76 -21.87
N PHE A 110 21.49 -10.89 -23.03
CA PHE A 110 20.73 -12.08 -23.35
C PHE A 110 21.65 -13.30 -23.50
N SER A 111 21.41 -14.33 -22.70
CA SER A 111 22.15 -15.60 -22.79
C SER A 111 21.53 -16.56 -23.82
N HIS A 112 22.28 -17.61 -24.18
CA HIS A 112 21.76 -18.69 -25.04
C HIS A 112 20.49 -19.35 -24.46
N SER A 113 20.49 -19.66 -23.15
CA SER A 113 19.30 -20.21 -22.48
C SER A 113 18.11 -19.24 -22.52
N ASN A 114 18.35 -17.93 -22.44
CA ASN A 114 17.28 -16.94 -22.62
C ASN A 114 16.71 -16.97 -24.06
N PHE A 115 17.57 -17.09 -25.07
CA PHE A 115 17.16 -17.25 -26.47
C PHE A 115 16.32 -18.51 -26.67
N GLU A 116 16.77 -19.66 -26.16
CA GLU A 116 16.01 -20.91 -26.24
C GLU A 116 14.66 -20.81 -25.51
N SER A 117 14.64 -20.24 -24.30
CA SER A 117 13.43 -20.10 -23.48
C SER A 117 12.36 -19.24 -24.16
N VAL A 118 12.75 -18.14 -24.82
CA VAL A 118 11.82 -17.28 -25.56
C VAL A 118 11.37 -17.94 -26.87
N SER A 119 12.22 -18.77 -27.47
CA SER A 119 11.98 -19.41 -28.76
C SER A 119 11.21 -20.73 -28.67
N ARG A 120 11.07 -21.33 -27.47
CA ARG A 120 10.36 -22.60 -27.23
C ARG A 120 9.08 -22.36 -26.41
N LEU A 121 8.16 -23.32 -26.45
CA LEU A 121 6.90 -23.24 -25.69
C LEU A 121 7.01 -24.10 -24.42
N GLY A 122 6.84 -23.49 -23.25
CA GLY A 122 6.64 -24.21 -21.98
C GLY A 122 7.91 -24.69 -21.26
N GLN A 123 9.10 -24.18 -21.61
CA GLN A 123 10.34 -24.47 -20.88
C GLN A 123 10.92 -23.16 -20.31
N SER A 124 11.10 -23.11 -18.98
CA SER A 124 11.87 -22.08 -18.30
C SER A 124 12.81 -22.74 -17.30
N ASP A 125 14.06 -22.30 -17.35
CA ASP A 125 15.14 -22.74 -16.44
C ASP A 125 15.23 -21.87 -15.18
N LYS A 126 14.28 -20.93 -14.98
CA LYS A 126 14.34 -19.99 -13.85
C LYS A 126 14.07 -20.70 -12.51
N ASP A 127 14.84 -20.27 -11.50
CA ASP A 127 14.76 -20.77 -10.13
C ASP A 127 13.59 -20.10 -9.36
N PRO A 128 12.62 -20.87 -8.83
CA PRO A 128 11.53 -20.37 -7.99
C PRO A 128 11.92 -19.56 -6.77
N THR A 129 13.14 -19.77 -6.24
CA THR A 129 13.61 -19.05 -5.06
C THR A 129 13.95 -17.59 -5.35
N THR A 130 14.27 -17.26 -6.62
CA THR A 130 14.72 -15.92 -7.03
C THR A 130 13.88 -15.28 -8.13
N SER A 131 13.09 -16.07 -8.85
CA SER A 131 12.24 -15.59 -9.94
C SER A 131 10.97 -16.44 -10.06
N VAL A 132 9.85 -15.80 -10.41
CA VAL A 132 8.54 -16.47 -10.59
C VAL A 132 8.31 -16.87 -12.04
N GLY A 133 9.22 -16.53 -12.96
CA GLY A 133 9.14 -16.80 -14.39
C GLY A 133 9.33 -18.26 -14.80
N ASN A 134 8.93 -19.23 -13.97
CA ASN A 134 9.28 -20.65 -14.10
C ASN A 134 8.36 -21.45 -15.03
N LYS A 135 7.34 -20.78 -15.60
CA LYS A 135 6.38 -21.39 -16.54
C LYS A 135 6.78 -21.26 -18.01
N GLY A 136 7.82 -20.49 -18.33
CA GLY A 136 8.33 -20.35 -19.72
C GLY A 136 7.36 -19.67 -20.70
N ILE A 137 6.40 -18.92 -20.17
CA ILE A 137 5.31 -18.29 -20.94
C ILE A 137 5.11 -16.81 -20.61
N GLY A 138 5.85 -16.25 -19.63
CA GLY A 138 5.72 -14.85 -19.20
C GLY A 138 5.98 -13.85 -20.33
N PHE A 139 6.97 -14.08 -21.20
CA PHE A 139 7.21 -13.21 -22.36
C PHE A 139 6.02 -13.20 -23.33
N ARG A 140 5.21 -14.26 -23.40
CA ARG A 140 4.05 -14.32 -24.31
C ARG A 140 2.91 -13.39 -23.90
N SER A 141 2.94 -12.77 -22.72
CA SER A 141 1.98 -11.69 -22.42
C SER A 141 2.09 -10.53 -23.41
N VAL A 142 3.24 -10.32 -24.06
CA VAL A 142 3.38 -9.24 -25.06
C VAL A 142 2.51 -9.47 -26.30
N LEU A 143 2.04 -10.70 -26.55
CA LEU A 143 1.18 -11.07 -27.68
C LEU A 143 -0.21 -10.43 -27.62
N GLU A 144 -0.55 -9.92 -26.44
CA GLU A 144 -1.74 -9.12 -26.23
C GLU A 144 -1.66 -7.78 -26.97
N ILE A 145 -0.47 -7.19 -27.06
CA ILE A 145 -0.25 -5.82 -27.55
C ILE A 145 0.60 -5.76 -28.82
N SER A 146 1.38 -6.80 -29.15
CA SER A 146 2.27 -6.92 -30.32
C SER A 146 2.36 -8.40 -30.74
N GLN A 147 2.05 -8.89 -31.94
CA GLN A 147 2.45 -8.43 -33.26
C GLN A 147 3.88 -8.91 -33.57
N ARG A 148 4.82 -7.98 -33.40
CA ARG A 148 6.16 -8.09 -33.95
C ARG A 148 7.21 -7.77 -32.89
N PRO A 149 7.26 -8.51 -31.76
CA PRO A 149 8.28 -8.26 -30.76
C PRO A 149 9.67 -8.49 -31.33
N GLN A 150 10.56 -7.55 -31.02
CA GLN A 150 11.97 -7.59 -31.39
C GLN A 150 12.81 -7.45 -30.13
N ILE A 151 13.94 -8.14 -30.11
CA ILE A 151 14.89 -8.14 -29.01
C ILE A 151 16.23 -7.72 -29.59
N TRP A 152 16.84 -6.74 -28.94
CA TRP A 152 18.18 -6.24 -29.21
C TRP A 152 19.01 -6.44 -27.96
N SER A 153 20.17 -7.07 -28.06
CA SER A 153 21.00 -7.33 -26.88
C SER A 153 22.47 -7.29 -27.21
N ARG A 154 23.26 -6.87 -26.22
CA ARG A 154 24.72 -6.97 -26.24
C ARG A 154 25.15 -8.43 -26.13
N ARG A 155 26.34 -8.76 -26.60
CA ARG A 155 26.93 -10.08 -26.39
C ARG A 155 27.55 -10.22 -25.00
N PHE A 156 28.21 -9.16 -24.54
CA PHE A 156 28.86 -9.06 -23.24
C PHE A 156 28.53 -7.72 -22.60
N GLU A 157 28.68 -7.62 -21.28
CA GLU A 157 28.48 -6.36 -20.55
C GLU A 157 29.38 -5.24 -21.10
N THR A 158 30.58 -5.60 -21.56
CA THR A 158 31.58 -4.68 -22.13
C THR A 158 31.39 -4.39 -23.62
N SER A 159 30.42 -5.00 -24.31
CA SER A 159 30.19 -4.74 -25.74
C SER A 159 29.82 -3.28 -25.96
N HIS A 160 30.30 -2.66 -27.04
CA HIS A 160 30.00 -1.26 -27.37
C HIS A 160 28.63 -1.05 -28.03
N GLY A 161 28.01 -2.14 -28.52
CA GLY A 161 26.69 -2.12 -29.14
C GLY A 161 26.00 -3.48 -29.04
N PHE A 162 24.82 -3.58 -29.65
CA PHE A 162 23.99 -4.77 -29.75
C PHE A 162 24.56 -5.75 -30.79
N ASP A 163 25.66 -6.39 -30.40
CA ASP A 163 26.37 -7.44 -31.14
C ASP A 163 25.99 -8.87 -30.68
N GLY A 164 24.97 -8.97 -29.83
CA GLY A 164 24.50 -10.19 -29.18
C GLY A 164 23.35 -10.86 -29.93
N TYR A 165 22.36 -11.35 -29.16
CA TYR A 165 21.12 -11.88 -29.72
C TYR A 165 20.20 -10.75 -30.17
N CYS A 166 20.16 -10.51 -31.48
CA CYS A 166 19.28 -9.56 -32.13
C CYS A 166 18.32 -10.31 -33.06
N PHE A 167 17.07 -10.50 -32.62
CA PHE A 167 16.06 -11.25 -33.37
C PHE A 167 14.65 -10.73 -33.12
N GLY A 168 13.75 -11.06 -34.02
CA GLY A 168 12.34 -10.70 -33.91
C GLY A 168 11.43 -11.81 -34.38
N PHE A 169 10.14 -11.63 -34.09
CA PHE A 169 9.08 -12.51 -34.53
C PHE A 169 8.17 -11.74 -35.48
N ALA A 170 7.95 -12.24 -36.70
CA ALA A 170 7.20 -11.51 -37.71
C ALA A 170 6.19 -12.42 -38.44
N PRO A 171 4.88 -12.11 -38.43
CA PRO A 171 3.90 -12.83 -39.24
C PRO A 171 4.21 -12.78 -40.75
N GLU A 172 4.87 -11.71 -41.23
CA GLU A 172 5.31 -11.58 -42.61
C GLU A 172 6.37 -12.62 -42.98
N PHE A 173 7.28 -12.94 -42.05
CA PHE A 173 8.28 -13.98 -42.24
C PHE A 173 7.62 -15.35 -42.42
N VAL A 174 6.63 -15.68 -41.58
CA VAL A 174 5.85 -16.93 -41.74
C VAL A 174 5.13 -16.98 -43.09
N ARG A 175 4.50 -15.88 -43.50
CA ARG A 175 3.84 -15.78 -44.81
C ARG A 175 4.81 -15.94 -45.97
N SER A 176 6.06 -15.51 -45.80
CA SER A 176 7.11 -15.64 -46.83
C SER A 176 7.52 -17.09 -47.12
N ILE A 177 7.19 -18.05 -46.24
CA ILE A 177 7.46 -19.49 -46.44
C ILE A 177 6.57 -20.09 -47.56
N HIS A 178 5.42 -19.48 -47.85
CA HIS A 178 4.42 -20.06 -48.76
C HIS A 178 4.94 -20.27 -50.19
N ASP A 179 5.47 -19.23 -50.84
CA ASP A 179 5.93 -19.35 -52.23
C ASP A 179 7.16 -20.27 -52.40
N PRO A 180 8.20 -20.24 -51.51
CA PRO A 180 9.29 -21.21 -51.57
C PRO A 180 8.81 -22.67 -51.45
N VAL A 181 7.90 -22.97 -50.53
CA VAL A 181 7.37 -24.33 -50.38
C VAL A 181 6.56 -24.74 -51.61
N LEU A 182 5.78 -23.82 -52.18
CA LEU A 182 5.06 -24.04 -53.41
C LEU A 182 6.01 -24.29 -54.60
N ALA A 183 7.12 -23.55 -54.68
CA ALA A 183 8.15 -23.75 -55.70
C ALA A 183 8.75 -25.16 -55.63
N ILE A 184 8.99 -25.72 -54.44
CA ILE A 184 9.41 -27.12 -54.28
C ILE A 184 8.35 -28.08 -54.85
N ILE A 185 7.08 -27.92 -54.45
CA ILE A 185 5.98 -28.81 -54.88
C ILE A 185 5.80 -28.77 -56.40
N GLU A 186 5.90 -27.58 -57.00
CA GLU A 186 5.76 -27.33 -58.43
C GLU A 186 7.05 -27.58 -59.22
N ARG A 187 8.15 -27.94 -58.55
CA ARG A 187 9.50 -28.14 -59.12
C ARG A 187 10.03 -26.91 -59.87
N ARG A 188 9.76 -25.71 -59.35
CA ARG A 188 10.33 -24.44 -59.80
C ARG A 188 11.67 -24.18 -59.09
N SER A 189 12.57 -23.47 -59.77
CA SER A 189 13.81 -22.95 -59.15
C SER A 189 13.50 -21.82 -58.18
N PHE A 190 14.26 -21.72 -57.08
CA PHE A 190 14.18 -20.59 -56.16
C PHE A 190 14.66 -19.30 -56.83
N SER A 191 13.99 -18.20 -56.52
CA SER A 191 14.45 -16.85 -56.86
C SER A 191 15.55 -16.38 -55.90
N GLU A 192 16.28 -15.33 -56.27
CA GLU A 192 17.33 -14.72 -55.41
C GLU A 192 16.79 -14.31 -54.03
N ALA A 193 15.56 -13.79 -53.97
CA ALA A 193 14.87 -13.43 -52.73
C ALA A 193 14.53 -14.63 -51.82
N GLN A 194 14.61 -15.86 -52.35
CA GLN A 194 14.35 -17.11 -51.64
C GLN A 194 15.63 -17.85 -51.24
N GLY A 195 16.81 -17.24 -51.45
CA GLY A 195 18.10 -17.84 -51.09
C GLY A 195 18.17 -18.26 -49.62
N TRP A 196 17.60 -17.46 -48.71
CA TRP A 196 17.52 -17.79 -47.28
C TRP A 196 16.77 -19.10 -46.99
N PHE A 197 15.79 -19.46 -47.83
CA PHE A 197 15.01 -20.68 -47.68
C PHE A 197 15.69 -21.86 -48.37
N ALA A 198 16.37 -21.60 -49.50
CA ALA A 198 17.20 -22.58 -50.18
C ALA A 198 18.27 -23.13 -49.22
N GLU A 199 18.98 -22.25 -48.49
CA GLU A 199 19.96 -22.64 -47.46
C GLU A 199 19.39 -23.62 -46.41
N ILE A 200 18.12 -23.45 -46.03
CA ILE A 200 17.46 -24.30 -45.02
C ILE A 200 17.16 -25.71 -45.56
N VAL A 201 16.80 -25.82 -46.83
CA VAL A 201 16.29 -27.05 -47.45
C VAL A 201 17.37 -27.80 -48.25
N GLU A 202 18.37 -27.10 -48.81
CA GLU A 202 19.50 -27.71 -49.54
C GLU A 202 20.37 -28.59 -48.65
N GLU A 203 20.35 -28.37 -47.33
CA GLU A 203 20.96 -29.26 -46.34
C GLU A 203 20.29 -30.65 -46.28
N ASP A 204 19.10 -30.84 -46.87
CA ASP A 204 18.33 -32.09 -46.84
C ASP A 204 17.52 -32.35 -48.14
N PRO A 205 18.15 -32.88 -49.20
CA PRO A 205 17.48 -33.15 -50.48
C PRO A 205 16.28 -34.12 -50.37
N SER A 206 16.28 -34.99 -49.35
CA SER A 206 15.22 -35.98 -49.14
C SER A 206 13.90 -35.34 -48.71
N LEU A 207 13.97 -34.18 -48.06
CA LEU A 207 12.80 -33.40 -47.65
C LEU A 207 11.99 -32.92 -48.85
N CYS A 208 12.64 -32.42 -49.90
CA CYS A 208 11.97 -31.97 -51.12
C CYS A 208 11.13 -33.08 -51.77
N GLU A 209 11.71 -34.27 -51.94
CA GLU A 209 11.01 -35.41 -52.56
C GLU A 209 9.81 -35.88 -51.75
N ARG A 210 9.96 -35.93 -50.41
CA ARG A 210 8.87 -36.28 -49.49
C ARG A 210 7.76 -35.24 -49.52
N LEU A 211 8.08 -33.95 -49.55
CA LEU A 211 7.11 -32.87 -49.62
C LEU A 211 6.29 -32.94 -50.91
N CYS A 212 6.93 -33.16 -52.06
CA CYS A 212 6.23 -33.39 -53.34
C CYS A 212 5.29 -34.60 -53.26
N SER A 213 5.76 -35.71 -52.68
CA SER A 213 4.98 -36.94 -52.52
C SER A 213 3.78 -36.72 -51.57
N GLY A 214 3.97 -35.97 -50.48
CA GLY A 214 2.92 -35.57 -49.55
C GLY A 214 1.84 -34.72 -50.21
N ALA A 215 2.23 -33.70 -50.98
CA ALA A 215 1.30 -32.82 -51.70
C ALA A 215 0.44 -33.60 -52.71
N GLN A 216 1.02 -34.58 -53.43
CA GLN A 216 0.27 -35.46 -54.33
C GLN A 216 -0.79 -36.30 -53.58
N ARG A 217 -0.49 -36.78 -52.37
CA ARG A 217 -1.45 -37.50 -51.53
C ARG A 217 -2.63 -36.63 -51.11
N VAL A 218 -2.37 -35.36 -50.80
CA VAL A 218 -3.43 -34.39 -50.43
C VAL A 218 -4.33 -34.09 -51.63
N GLN A 219 -3.73 -33.88 -52.81
CA GLN A 219 -4.47 -33.66 -54.06
C GLN A 219 -5.37 -34.87 -54.43
N ALA A 220 -4.88 -36.10 -54.20
CA ALA A 220 -5.65 -37.32 -54.43
C ALA A 220 -6.84 -37.52 -53.46
N ARG A 221 -6.86 -36.84 -52.31
CA ARG A 221 -7.91 -36.94 -51.27
C ARG A 221 -9.05 -35.93 -51.45
N GLY A 222 -9.05 -35.13 -52.52
CA GLY A 222 -10.15 -34.22 -52.85
C GLY A 222 -10.18 -32.91 -52.05
N ALA A 223 -9.04 -32.51 -51.46
CA ALA A 223 -8.89 -31.16 -50.90
C ALA A 223 -8.89 -30.09 -52.03
N ASN A 224 -9.22 -28.85 -51.67
CA ASN A 224 -9.13 -27.66 -52.53
C ASN A 224 -7.72 -27.50 -53.18
N SER A 225 -7.54 -26.46 -54.01
CA SER A 225 -6.24 -26.10 -54.61
C SER A 225 -5.07 -26.28 -53.63
N ILE A 226 -3.96 -26.88 -54.08
CA ILE A 226 -2.73 -27.08 -53.27
C ILE A 226 -2.28 -25.76 -52.64
N THR A 227 -2.46 -24.65 -53.36
CA THR A 227 -2.14 -23.30 -52.90
C THR A 227 -2.94 -22.89 -51.67
N ASP A 228 -4.23 -23.22 -51.61
CA ASP A 228 -5.13 -22.88 -50.51
C ASP A 228 -4.88 -23.78 -49.29
N TRP A 229 -4.69 -25.08 -49.53
CA TRP A 229 -4.27 -26.02 -48.48
C TRP A 229 -2.98 -25.56 -47.82
N LEU A 230 -1.93 -25.27 -48.61
CA LEU A 230 -0.64 -24.84 -48.08
C LEU A 230 -0.75 -23.52 -47.28
N ARG A 231 -1.59 -22.60 -47.74
CA ARG A 231 -1.87 -21.35 -47.02
C ARG A 231 -2.52 -21.61 -45.67
N GLU A 232 -3.45 -22.56 -45.60
CA GLU A 232 -4.08 -22.98 -44.35
C GLU A 232 -3.05 -23.59 -43.40
N GLU A 233 -2.21 -24.52 -43.87
CA GLU A 233 -1.21 -25.20 -43.02
C GLU A 233 -0.15 -24.23 -42.47
N ILE A 234 0.35 -23.33 -43.31
CA ILE A 234 1.27 -22.27 -42.87
C ILE A 234 0.57 -21.30 -41.90
N GLY A 235 -0.74 -21.11 -42.01
CA GLY A 235 -1.51 -20.31 -41.06
C GLY A 235 -1.47 -20.84 -39.62
N TYR A 236 -1.26 -22.14 -39.43
CA TYR A 236 -1.06 -22.73 -38.11
C TYR A 236 0.37 -22.59 -37.58
N LEU A 237 1.36 -22.19 -38.39
CA LEU A 237 2.68 -21.87 -37.86
C LEU A 237 2.62 -20.60 -37.01
N SER A 238 2.86 -20.74 -35.71
CA SER A 238 2.94 -19.59 -34.82
C SER A 238 4.22 -18.78 -35.12
N PRO A 239 4.11 -17.47 -35.47
CA PRO A 239 5.28 -16.63 -35.70
C PRO A 239 6.26 -16.59 -34.54
N TYR A 240 5.76 -16.77 -33.32
CA TYR A 240 6.52 -16.73 -32.07
C TYR A 240 7.42 -17.94 -31.82
N LEU A 241 7.36 -18.95 -32.68
CA LEU A 241 8.28 -20.08 -32.64
C LEU A 241 9.44 -19.91 -33.62
N LEU A 242 9.38 -18.91 -34.49
CA LEU A 242 10.32 -18.73 -35.61
C LEU A 242 11.09 -17.41 -35.42
N PRO A 243 12.04 -17.35 -34.47
CA PRO A 243 12.88 -16.17 -34.28
C PRO A 243 13.75 -15.93 -35.52
N TRP A 244 13.69 -14.74 -36.11
CA TRP A 244 14.52 -14.40 -37.26
C TRP A 244 15.46 -13.25 -36.94
N PRO A 245 16.71 -13.22 -37.45
CA PRO A 245 17.59 -12.09 -37.23
C PRO A 245 16.96 -10.78 -37.70
N VAL A 246 17.14 -9.73 -36.92
CA VAL A 246 16.72 -8.37 -37.27
C VAL A 246 17.94 -7.49 -37.45
N THR A 247 17.93 -6.72 -38.53
CA THR A 247 19.01 -5.79 -38.91
C THR A 247 18.56 -4.33 -38.93
N GLU A 248 17.26 -4.09 -39.12
CA GLU A 248 16.67 -2.75 -39.15
C GLU A 248 16.36 -2.28 -37.72
N ARG A 249 17.05 -1.23 -37.27
CA ARG A 249 16.87 -0.63 -35.94
C ARG A 249 16.10 0.68 -36.05
N SER A 250 15.28 0.98 -35.04
CA SER A 250 14.68 2.30 -34.87
C SER A 250 15.66 3.24 -34.16
N THR A 251 15.49 4.56 -34.36
CA THR A 251 16.34 5.58 -33.71
C THR A 251 16.28 5.50 -32.18
N THR A 252 15.18 4.99 -31.64
CA THR A 252 14.99 4.80 -30.20
C THR A 252 15.81 3.62 -29.67
N VAL A 253 16.02 2.56 -30.47
CA VAL A 253 16.95 1.47 -30.13
C VAL A 253 18.38 1.98 -30.15
N ASP A 254 18.75 2.80 -31.12
CA ASP A 254 20.07 3.44 -31.17
C ASP A 254 20.31 4.35 -29.93
N ASP A 255 19.32 5.13 -29.50
CA ASP A 255 19.39 5.93 -28.24
C ASP A 255 19.67 5.04 -27.01
N PHE A 256 18.97 3.92 -26.88
CA PHE A 256 19.20 2.99 -25.78
C PHE A 256 20.60 2.34 -25.82
N GLU A 257 21.10 2.02 -27.02
CA GLU A 257 22.46 1.50 -27.23
C GLU A 257 23.51 2.52 -26.75
N GLU A 258 23.40 3.77 -27.22
CA GLU A 258 24.30 4.88 -26.88
C GLU A 258 24.29 5.19 -25.37
N ARG A 259 23.12 5.07 -24.73
CA ARG A 259 22.93 5.27 -23.28
C ARG A 259 23.37 4.09 -22.42
N GLY A 260 23.93 3.04 -23.02
CA GLY A 260 24.59 1.93 -22.32
C GLY A 260 23.66 0.81 -21.87
N PHE A 261 22.42 0.72 -22.37
CA PHE A 261 21.55 -0.40 -22.00
C PHE A 261 22.06 -1.72 -22.59
N ALA A 262 21.86 -2.81 -21.85
CA ALA A 262 22.34 -4.14 -22.21
C ALA A 262 21.37 -4.86 -23.15
N SER A 263 20.07 -4.71 -22.93
CA SER A 263 19.04 -5.27 -23.81
C SER A 263 17.83 -4.35 -23.92
N VAL A 264 17.19 -4.37 -25.10
CA VAL A 264 15.97 -3.64 -25.41
C VAL A 264 14.96 -4.60 -26.06
N VAL A 265 13.73 -4.60 -25.54
CA VAL A 265 12.59 -5.24 -26.17
C VAL A 265 11.76 -4.15 -26.85
N GLU A 266 11.61 -4.25 -28.16
CA GLU A 266 10.82 -3.34 -28.98
C GLU A 266 9.50 -4.02 -29.38
N LEU A 267 8.37 -3.38 -29.03
CA LEU A 267 7.02 -3.92 -29.19
C LEU A 267 6.16 -2.96 -30.01
N PRO A 268 6.17 -3.07 -31.35
CA PRO A 268 5.23 -2.35 -32.21
C PRO A 268 3.79 -2.77 -31.88
N LEU A 269 2.95 -1.83 -31.51
CA LEU A 269 1.61 -2.07 -30.99
C LEU A 269 0.62 -2.34 -32.13
N THR A 270 -0.30 -3.29 -31.93
CA THR A 270 -1.22 -3.76 -32.98
C THR A 270 -2.35 -2.79 -33.31
N SER A 271 -2.75 -1.94 -32.36
CA SER A 271 -3.95 -1.10 -32.48
C SER A 271 -3.97 0.03 -31.45
N LEU A 272 -4.86 1.00 -31.65
CA LEU A 272 -5.13 2.07 -30.68
C LEU A 272 -5.65 1.53 -29.32
N ALA A 273 -6.36 0.40 -29.33
CA ALA A 273 -6.78 -0.28 -28.11
C ALA A 273 -5.57 -0.82 -27.32
N ALA A 274 -4.56 -1.36 -28.00
CA ALA A 274 -3.31 -1.79 -27.38
C ALA A 274 -2.51 -0.62 -26.82
N VAL A 275 -2.50 0.54 -27.51
CA VAL A 275 -1.94 1.80 -26.98
C VAL A 275 -2.63 2.21 -25.68
N SER A 276 -3.97 2.25 -25.70
CA SER A 276 -4.76 2.67 -24.53
C SER A 276 -4.58 1.72 -23.33
N LEU A 277 -4.50 0.42 -23.60
CA LEU A 277 -4.18 -0.58 -22.58
C LEU A 277 -2.76 -0.38 -22.03
N THR A 278 -1.78 -0.14 -22.89
CA THR A 278 -0.39 0.14 -22.52
C THR A 278 -0.28 1.36 -21.61
N GLU A 279 -0.92 2.47 -21.98
CA GLU A 279 -0.95 3.67 -21.14
C GLU A 279 -1.53 3.40 -19.75
N ARG A 280 -2.67 2.68 -19.68
CA ARG A 280 -3.30 2.35 -18.38
C ARG A 280 -2.39 1.47 -17.52
N LYS A 281 -1.79 0.42 -18.09
CA LYS A 281 -0.90 -0.48 -17.33
C LYS A 281 0.41 0.18 -16.91
N LEU A 282 0.94 1.10 -17.69
CA LEU A 282 2.08 1.91 -17.27
C LEU A 282 1.70 2.91 -16.17
N ALA A 283 0.47 3.45 -16.18
CA ALA A 283 -0.02 4.36 -15.14
C ALA A 283 -0.20 3.67 -13.77
N GLU A 284 -0.60 2.40 -13.75
CA GLU A 284 -0.76 1.59 -12.53
C GLU A 284 0.56 1.37 -11.75
N ILE A 285 1.72 1.59 -12.38
CA ILE A 285 3.02 1.46 -11.71
C ILE A 285 3.28 2.68 -10.84
N THR A 286 3.51 2.42 -9.55
CA THR A 286 3.78 3.43 -8.51
C THR A 286 5.13 3.17 -7.84
N ALA A 287 5.49 4.02 -6.86
CA ALA A 287 6.71 3.84 -6.06
C ALA A 287 6.76 2.46 -5.36
N ASP A 288 5.60 1.94 -4.93
CA ASP A 288 5.48 0.66 -4.22
C ASP A 288 5.92 -0.52 -5.08
N SER A 289 5.84 -0.39 -6.42
CA SER A 289 6.34 -1.41 -7.36
C SER A 289 7.84 -1.63 -7.28
N MET A 290 8.62 -0.69 -6.73
CA MET A 290 10.06 -0.83 -6.54
C MET A 290 10.46 -1.34 -5.15
N LEU A 291 9.51 -1.46 -4.21
CA LEU A 291 9.80 -1.67 -2.79
C LEU A 291 10.70 -2.88 -2.54
N PHE A 292 10.34 -4.02 -3.14
CA PHE A 292 11.01 -5.30 -2.98
C PHE A 292 12.00 -5.65 -4.11
N LEU A 293 12.25 -4.73 -5.04
CA LEU A 293 13.22 -4.91 -6.13
C LEU A 293 14.60 -4.44 -5.66
N ASP A 294 15.24 -5.25 -4.81
CA ASP A 294 16.45 -4.89 -4.07
C ASP A 294 17.63 -4.43 -4.94
N ASN A 295 17.82 -5.05 -6.10
CA ASN A 295 18.92 -4.74 -7.01
C ASN A 295 18.59 -3.60 -8.00
N LEU A 296 17.35 -3.13 -8.03
CA LEU A 296 16.93 -2.08 -8.96
C LEU A 296 17.14 -0.70 -8.35
N LYS A 297 17.86 0.18 -9.04
CA LYS A 297 18.14 1.55 -8.59
C LYS A 297 17.23 2.58 -9.25
N ALA A 298 16.79 2.35 -10.49
CA ALA A 298 15.87 3.25 -11.16
C ALA A 298 14.88 2.51 -12.09
N LEU A 299 13.64 2.99 -12.11
CA LEU A 299 12.63 2.64 -13.09
C LEU A 299 12.10 3.92 -13.74
N THR A 300 12.34 4.11 -15.03
CA THR A 300 11.85 5.25 -15.80
C THR A 300 10.70 4.80 -16.69
N ILE A 301 9.57 5.51 -16.63
CA ILE A 301 8.40 5.28 -17.46
C ILE A 301 8.08 6.55 -18.23
N THR A 302 8.27 6.51 -19.53
CA THR A 302 8.00 7.62 -20.44
C THR A 302 6.80 7.28 -21.31
N THR A 303 5.79 8.14 -21.27
CA THR A 303 4.58 8.06 -22.09
C THR A 303 4.35 9.41 -22.78
N PRO A 304 3.43 9.51 -23.75
CA PRO A 304 3.08 10.78 -24.38
C PRO A 304 2.57 11.84 -23.40
N LYS A 305 2.05 11.42 -22.23
CA LYS A 305 1.53 12.31 -21.18
C LYS A 305 2.62 12.87 -20.26
N GLY A 306 3.83 12.29 -20.28
CA GLY A 306 4.92 12.67 -19.41
C GLY A 306 5.86 11.50 -19.08
N SER A 307 6.95 11.83 -18.39
CA SER A 307 7.95 10.87 -17.93
C SER A 307 8.03 10.89 -16.41
N ARG A 308 7.98 9.70 -15.79
CA ARG A 308 8.13 9.49 -14.34
C ARG A 308 9.36 8.63 -14.11
N THR A 309 10.24 9.03 -13.20
CA THR A 309 11.42 8.24 -12.84
C THR A 309 11.39 7.96 -11.34
N PHE A 310 11.23 6.69 -11.01
CA PHE A 310 11.32 6.18 -9.65
C PHE A 310 12.77 5.84 -9.35
N ARG A 311 13.31 6.35 -8.24
CA ARG A 311 14.68 6.09 -7.78
C ARG A 311 14.66 5.45 -6.41
N ARG A 312 15.26 4.27 -6.31
CA ARG A 312 15.39 3.52 -5.07
C ARG A 312 16.76 3.72 -4.47
N SER A 313 16.81 4.04 -3.18
CA SER A 313 18.04 4.20 -2.42
C SER A 313 17.95 3.51 -1.06
N ILE A 314 19.09 2.99 -0.59
CA ILE A 314 19.16 2.35 0.73
C ILE A 314 19.55 3.42 1.74
N VAL A 315 18.62 3.80 2.61
CA VAL A 315 18.85 4.77 3.71
C VAL A 315 19.59 4.10 4.86
N GLN A 316 19.20 2.87 5.19
CA GLN A 316 19.85 2.06 6.21
C GLN A 316 20.01 0.63 5.70
N ARG A 317 21.25 0.13 5.69
CA ARG A 317 21.54 -1.25 5.30
C ARG A 317 20.91 -2.23 6.28
N ALA A 318 20.41 -3.33 5.73
CA ALA A 318 19.83 -4.45 6.49
C ALA A 318 20.83 -4.99 7.53
N LYS A 319 20.41 -5.05 8.80
CA LYS A 319 21.23 -5.55 9.92
C LYS A 319 20.40 -6.42 10.87
N GLY A 320 21.11 -7.22 11.69
CA GLY A 320 20.49 -8.05 12.72
C GLY A 320 19.81 -9.32 12.17
N PRO A 321 19.21 -10.14 13.05
CA PRO A 321 18.62 -11.43 12.68
C PRO A 321 17.43 -11.30 11.72
N ARG A 322 16.67 -10.20 11.83
CA ARG A 322 15.51 -9.88 10.96
C ARG A 322 15.85 -8.99 9.78
N LYS A 323 17.15 -8.70 9.56
CA LYS A 323 17.63 -7.89 8.44
C LYS A 323 16.89 -6.55 8.29
N LEU A 324 16.63 -5.87 9.41
CA LEU A 324 16.00 -4.55 9.41
C LEU A 324 16.85 -3.56 8.61
N GLY A 325 16.26 -3.00 7.56
CA GLY A 325 16.82 -1.89 6.78
C GLY A 325 15.77 -0.82 6.47
N LYS A 326 16.22 0.34 5.99
CA LYS A 326 15.34 1.40 5.50
C LYS A 326 15.64 1.71 4.04
N VAL A 327 14.59 1.84 3.24
CA VAL A 327 14.66 2.09 1.80
C VAL A 327 13.83 3.32 1.49
N SER A 328 14.37 4.20 0.65
CA SER A 328 13.65 5.38 0.16
C SER A 328 13.42 5.26 -1.34
N ILE A 329 12.20 5.58 -1.78
CA ILE A 329 11.78 5.58 -3.17
C ILE A 329 11.28 6.97 -3.50
N GLY A 330 12.05 7.69 -4.32
CA GLY A 330 11.71 9.03 -4.80
C GLY A 330 11.10 8.97 -6.19
N CYS A 331 10.06 9.78 -6.43
CA CYS A 331 9.50 10.05 -7.75
C CYS A 331 9.06 11.51 -7.80
N GLU A 332 9.66 12.29 -8.70
CA GLU A 332 9.41 13.73 -8.83
C GLU A 332 9.61 14.44 -7.47
N ASP A 333 8.59 15.11 -6.94
CA ASP A 333 8.62 15.82 -5.65
C ASP A 333 8.17 14.95 -4.47
N SER A 334 7.80 13.70 -4.72
CA SER A 334 7.37 12.75 -3.69
C SER A 334 8.50 11.79 -3.32
N THR A 335 8.73 11.58 -2.03
CA THR A 335 9.68 10.59 -1.53
C THR A 335 9.03 9.81 -0.41
N ARG A 336 8.91 8.49 -0.60
CA ARG A 336 8.39 7.57 0.41
C ARG A 336 9.55 6.82 1.04
N THR A 337 9.53 6.64 2.36
CA THR A 337 10.55 5.88 3.08
C THR A 337 9.88 4.69 3.76
N PHE A 338 10.50 3.53 3.66
CA PHE A 338 9.96 2.28 4.18
C PHE A 338 10.96 1.63 5.13
N SER A 339 10.47 1.17 6.27
CA SER A 339 11.18 0.25 7.15
C SER A 339 10.87 -1.18 6.72
N VAL A 340 11.89 -1.99 6.45
CA VAL A 340 11.75 -3.33 5.84
C VAL A 340 12.46 -4.39 6.67
N TRP A 341 11.73 -5.45 7.01
CA TRP A 341 12.23 -6.66 7.68
C TRP A 341 12.19 -7.85 6.73
N ARG A 342 13.14 -8.77 6.86
CA ARG A 342 13.21 -9.99 6.03
C ARG A 342 13.55 -11.21 6.86
N ARG A 343 12.93 -12.33 6.52
CA ARG A 343 13.24 -13.66 7.04
C ARG A 343 13.37 -14.66 5.90
N LYS A 344 14.38 -15.52 5.98
CA LYS A 344 14.51 -16.68 5.09
C LYS A 344 14.08 -17.92 5.85
N VAL A 345 13.25 -18.74 5.23
CA VAL A 345 12.77 -20.03 5.75
C VAL A 345 13.19 -21.11 4.77
N GLN A 346 13.84 -22.16 5.26
CA GLN A 346 14.16 -23.32 4.44
C GLN A 346 12.92 -24.19 4.26
N VAL A 347 12.70 -24.74 3.07
CA VAL A 347 11.57 -25.63 2.81
C VAL A 347 11.66 -26.90 3.67
N SER A 348 12.87 -27.36 3.98
CA SER A 348 13.11 -28.48 4.89
C SER A 348 12.61 -28.25 6.33
N ASP A 349 12.51 -26.99 6.75
CA ASP A 349 12.10 -26.61 8.10
C ASP A 349 10.59 -26.34 8.16
N MET A 350 9.90 -26.36 7.02
CA MET A 350 8.44 -26.16 6.95
C MET A 350 7.70 -27.44 7.39
N PRO A 351 6.48 -27.33 7.94
CA PRO A 351 5.66 -28.49 8.25
C PRO A 351 5.41 -29.41 7.04
N GLU A 352 5.32 -30.73 7.25
CA GLU A 352 5.14 -31.71 6.16
C GLU A 352 3.96 -31.39 5.22
N PRO A 353 2.76 -30.94 5.69
CA PRO A 353 1.66 -30.57 4.80
C PRO A 353 2.02 -29.43 3.84
N VAL A 354 2.88 -28.49 4.28
CA VAL A 354 3.36 -27.38 3.45
C VAL A 354 4.35 -27.91 2.40
N GLN A 355 5.24 -28.82 2.78
CA GLN A 355 6.17 -29.46 1.84
C GLN A 355 5.46 -30.32 0.80
N GLU A 356 4.41 -31.05 1.18
CA GLU A 356 3.52 -31.76 0.25
C GLU A 356 2.81 -30.80 -0.70
N SER A 357 2.29 -29.68 -0.18
CA SER A 357 1.67 -28.63 -0.99
C SER A 357 2.64 -28.12 -2.08
N ILE A 358 3.89 -27.81 -1.71
CA ILE A 358 4.93 -27.35 -2.65
C ILE A 358 5.26 -28.44 -3.70
N ARG A 359 5.39 -29.71 -3.29
CA ARG A 359 5.66 -30.84 -4.21
C ARG A 359 4.53 -31.05 -5.22
N GLY A 360 3.29 -30.71 -4.86
CA GLY A 360 2.12 -30.78 -5.73
C GLY A 360 2.02 -29.62 -6.73
N LEU A 361 2.80 -28.56 -6.57
CA LEU A 361 2.77 -27.39 -7.47
C LEU A 361 3.40 -27.71 -8.84
N PRO A 362 2.90 -27.09 -9.93
CA PRO A 362 3.38 -27.37 -11.29
C PRO A 362 4.79 -26.79 -11.56
N GLY A 363 5.47 -27.29 -12.60
CA GLY A 363 6.71 -26.69 -13.10
C GLY A 363 7.91 -26.88 -12.16
N GLN A 364 8.69 -25.83 -11.92
CA GLN A 364 9.90 -25.90 -11.08
C GLN A 364 9.62 -25.73 -9.57
N TRP A 365 8.38 -25.44 -9.15
CA TRP A 365 8.04 -25.22 -7.74
C TRP A 365 8.48 -26.34 -6.78
N PRO A 366 8.43 -27.64 -7.15
CA PRO A 366 8.96 -28.73 -6.31
C PRO A 366 10.47 -28.65 -6.02
N LYS A 367 11.22 -27.80 -6.75
CA LYS A 367 12.65 -27.54 -6.51
C LYS A 367 12.90 -26.33 -5.60
N LEU A 368 11.85 -25.70 -5.05
CA LEU A 368 12.00 -24.60 -4.11
C LEU A 368 12.73 -25.10 -2.86
N GLU A 369 13.92 -24.56 -2.59
CA GLU A 369 14.70 -24.91 -1.40
C GLU A 369 14.47 -23.94 -0.24
N ARG A 370 14.18 -22.67 -0.55
CA ARG A 370 14.02 -21.59 0.42
C ARG A 370 12.97 -20.59 -0.02
N ALA A 371 12.26 -20.01 0.95
CA ALA A 371 11.37 -18.87 0.75
C ALA A 371 11.89 -17.67 1.56
N GLU A 372 11.93 -16.49 0.94
CA GLU A 372 12.17 -15.23 1.65
C GLU A 372 10.85 -14.48 1.81
N ILE A 373 10.57 -14.08 3.05
CA ILE A 373 9.42 -13.27 3.42
C ILE A 373 9.95 -11.89 3.82
N ALA A 374 9.36 -10.86 3.25
CA ALA A 374 9.68 -9.48 3.54
C ALA A 374 8.42 -8.73 3.94
N VAL A 375 8.54 -7.89 4.97
CA VAL A 375 7.46 -7.08 5.52
C VAL A 375 7.94 -5.63 5.54
N ALA A 376 7.10 -4.70 5.11
CA ALA A 376 7.46 -3.29 5.00
C ALA A 376 6.33 -2.35 5.43
N VAL A 377 6.65 -1.36 6.25
CA VAL A 377 5.76 -0.26 6.65
C VAL A 377 6.28 1.05 6.08
N SER A 378 5.38 1.97 5.77
CA SER A 378 5.76 3.30 5.32
C SER A 378 5.97 4.22 6.53
N ASP A 379 7.09 4.94 6.55
CA ASP A 379 7.37 6.00 7.52
C ASP A 379 6.64 7.33 7.14
N ASP A 380 5.69 7.29 6.18
CA ASP A 380 4.90 8.45 5.74
C ASP A 380 3.97 8.98 6.86
N SER A 381 3.47 10.20 6.72
CA SER A 381 2.55 10.78 7.70
C SER A 381 1.15 10.20 7.67
N GLU A 382 0.69 9.65 6.55
CA GLU A 382 -0.64 9.06 6.43
C GLU A 382 -0.53 7.55 6.14
N PRO A 383 -1.25 6.70 6.89
CA PRO A 383 -1.22 5.27 6.66
C PRO A 383 -2.00 4.92 5.39
N THR A 384 -1.37 4.16 4.49
CA THR A 384 -2.01 3.61 3.29
C THR A 384 -2.18 2.10 3.41
N PRO A 385 -3.32 1.51 3.00
CA PRO A 385 -3.49 0.06 2.99
C PRO A 385 -2.35 -0.63 2.23
N GLY A 386 -1.72 -1.60 2.87
CA GLY A 386 -0.61 -2.34 2.31
C GLY A 386 -1.08 -3.43 1.35
N LYS A 387 -0.16 -3.91 0.50
CA LYS A 387 -0.44 -4.92 -0.54
C LYS A 387 0.39 -6.17 -0.39
N LEU A 388 -0.20 -7.30 -0.75
CA LEU A 388 0.50 -8.56 -0.96
C LEU A 388 1.26 -8.48 -2.29
N SER A 389 2.52 -8.88 -2.28
CA SER A 389 3.42 -8.80 -3.42
C SER A 389 4.01 -10.16 -3.76
N ILE A 390 4.08 -10.43 -5.05
CA ILE A 390 4.85 -11.54 -5.63
C ILE A 390 5.96 -10.88 -6.44
N PHE A 391 6.98 -10.38 -5.73
CA PHE A 391 8.03 -9.46 -6.19
C PHE A 391 7.49 -8.07 -6.57
N LEU A 392 6.39 -8.01 -7.31
CA LEU A 392 5.62 -6.81 -7.61
C LEU A 392 4.27 -6.84 -6.86
N PRO A 393 3.70 -5.67 -6.50
CA PRO A 393 2.41 -5.59 -5.82
C PRO A 393 1.28 -6.24 -6.63
N THR A 394 0.48 -7.06 -5.95
CA THR A 394 -0.77 -7.61 -6.50
C THR A 394 -1.94 -6.65 -6.25
N ALA A 395 -3.15 -7.03 -6.66
CA ALA A 395 -4.36 -6.29 -6.32
C ALA A 395 -4.83 -6.53 -4.87
N LEU A 396 -4.33 -7.58 -4.21
CA LEU A 396 -4.78 -7.95 -2.87
C LEU A 396 -4.14 -7.09 -1.80
N GLU A 397 -4.99 -6.52 -0.95
CA GLU A 397 -4.57 -5.84 0.26
C GLU A 397 -4.19 -6.84 1.35
N THR A 398 -3.27 -6.43 2.23
CA THR A 398 -2.82 -7.29 3.33
C THR A 398 -3.85 -7.38 4.44
N GLY A 399 -4.62 -6.32 4.69
CA GLY A 399 -5.49 -6.19 5.87
C GLY A 399 -4.96 -5.21 6.93
N ALA A 400 -3.79 -4.61 6.69
CA ALA A 400 -3.18 -3.58 7.51
C ALA A 400 -2.43 -2.55 6.64
N ALA A 401 -1.84 -1.51 7.23
CA ALA A 401 -0.98 -0.55 6.53
C ALA A 401 0.45 -1.10 6.34
N LEU A 402 0.52 -2.38 5.94
CA LEU A 402 1.69 -3.23 5.91
C LEU A 402 1.84 -3.90 4.55
N HIS A 403 2.94 -3.68 3.84
CA HIS A 403 3.24 -4.41 2.61
C HIS A 403 3.95 -5.73 2.93
N ILE A 404 3.55 -6.81 2.26
CA ILE A 404 4.15 -8.13 2.45
C ILE A 404 4.57 -8.66 1.09
N ASN A 405 5.81 -9.12 1.00
CA ASN A 405 6.33 -9.82 -0.17
C ASN A 405 6.81 -11.21 0.22
N ALA A 406 6.32 -12.21 -0.49
CA ALA A 406 6.80 -13.58 -0.37
C ALA A 406 6.60 -14.28 -1.72
N PRO A 407 7.28 -15.42 -1.97
CA PRO A 407 7.05 -16.23 -3.16
C PRO A 407 5.71 -16.98 -3.06
N PHE A 408 4.60 -16.26 -2.95
CA PHE A 408 3.25 -16.81 -2.95
C PHE A 408 2.96 -17.49 -4.29
N PHE A 409 2.23 -18.60 -4.23
CA PHE A 409 1.62 -19.21 -5.40
C PHE A 409 0.35 -18.46 -5.76
N GLY A 410 0.44 -17.57 -6.74
CA GLY A 410 -0.71 -16.85 -7.28
C GLY A 410 -1.40 -17.58 -8.43
N ASP A 411 -2.60 -17.10 -8.78
CA ASP A 411 -3.31 -17.50 -9.99
C ASP A 411 -2.46 -17.29 -11.25
N MET A 412 -2.94 -17.76 -12.41
CA MET A 412 -2.19 -17.54 -13.65
C MET A 412 -1.91 -16.07 -13.88
N SER A 413 -2.83 -15.17 -13.53
CA SER A 413 -2.74 -13.71 -13.66
C SER A 413 -1.86 -12.99 -12.62
N ARG A 414 -1.41 -13.67 -11.57
CA ARG A 414 -0.72 -13.10 -10.40
C ARG A 414 -1.44 -11.88 -9.79
N THR A 415 -2.74 -11.77 -10.01
CA THR A 415 -3.60 -10.71 -9.46
C THR A 415 -4.21 -11.14 -8.15
N THR A 416 -4.40 -12.44 -7.99
CA THR A 416 -4.99 -13.04 -6.80
C THR A 416 -4.09 -14.15 -6.27
N ILE A 417 -4.15 -14.32 -4.95
CA ILE A 417 -3.49 -15.37 -4.19
C ILE A 417 -4.63 -16.07 -3.46
N SER A 418 -4.84 -17.35 -3.74
CA SER A 418 -5.80 -18.15 -2.99
C SER A 418 -5.14 -18.64 -1.70
N PHE A 419 -5.90 -18.54 -0.63
CA PHE A 419 -5.56 -18.96 0.72
C PHE A 419 -6.43 -20.16 1.17
N ASP A 420 -7.29 -20.65 0.28
CA ASP A 420 -8.26 -21.69 0.58
C ASP A 420 -7.56 -23.05 0.73
N THR A 421 -7.84 -23.76 1.82
CA THR A 421 -7.16 -25.02 2.18
C THR A 421 -8.04 -26.27 2.07
N GLU A 422 -9.37 -26.12 1.95
CA GLU A 422 -10.33 -27.22 2.16
C GLU A 422 -11.41 -27.41 1.07
N GLU A 423 -11.49 -26.58 0.02
CA GLU A 423 -12.55 -26.74 -0.99
C GLU A 423 -12.22 -27.78 -2.09
N GLU A 424 -13.23 -28.58 -2.49
CA GLU A 424 -13.19 -29.37 -3.73
C GLU A 424 -13.04 -28.43 -4.94
N GLY A 425 -11.80 -28.16 -5.35
CA GLY A 425 -11.45 -27.17 -6.37
C GLY A 425 -10.50 -26.06 -5.92
N ALA A 426 -10.04 -26.07 -4.66
CA ALA A 426 -9.04 -25.14 -4.15
C ALA A 426 -7.81 -25.11 -5.07
N GLN A 427 -7.31 -23.91 -5.37
CA GLN A 427 -6.09 -23.76 -6.16
C GLN A 427 -4.93 -24.46 -5.43
N ALA A 428 -4.19 -25.31 -6.16
CA ALA A 428 -2.99 -25.95 -5.61
C ALA A 428 -2.07 -24.88 -5.00
N GLY A 429 -1.77 -24.94 -3.69
CA GLY A 429 -0.87 -24.00 -3.02
C GLY A 429 -1.43 -23.18 -1.85
N GLY A 430 -2.73 -23.27 -1.55
CA GLY A 430 -3.35 -22.53 -0.43
C GLY A 430 -2.64 -22.74 0.91
N THR A 431 -2.35 -24.00 1.28
CA THR A 431 -1.61 -24.35 2.51
C THR A 431 -0.23 -23.68 2.59
N TYR A 432 0.46 -23.56 1.45
CA TYR A 432 1.76 -22.91 1.39
C TYR A 432 1.64 -21.38 1.52
N ASN A 433 0.66 -20.76 0.85
CA ASN A 433 0.41 -19.32 0.96
C ASN A 433 0.01 -18.91 2.39
N GLU A 434 -0.87 -19.70 3.01
CA GLU A 434 -1.28 -19.56 4.41
C GLU A 434 -0.08 -19.61 5.37
N PHE A 435 0.84 -20.56 5.14
CA PHE A 435 2.07 -20.65 5.93
C PHE A 435 2.95 -19.40 5.77
N LEU A 436 3.14 -18.90 4.54
CA LEU A 436 3.93 -17.69 4.29
C LEU A 436 3.32 -16.45 4.94
N LEU A 437 1.99 -16.29 4.85
CA LEU A 437 1.29 -15.16 5.46
C LEU A 437 1.37 -15.21 6.99
N HIS A 438 1.26 -16.41 7.58
CA HIS A 438 1.50 -16.62 9.00
C HIS A 438 2.91 -16.22 9.43
N GLN A 439 3.92 -16.67 8.69
CA GLN A 439 5.31 -16.31 8.98
C GLN A 439 5.57 -14.80 8.84
N ALA A 440 4.82 -14.10 7.98
CA ALA A 440 4.84 -12.64 7.90
C ALA A 440 4.24 -11.98 9.16
N ALA A 441 3.15 -12.53 9.71
CA ALA A 441 2.57 -12.06 10.99
C ALA A 441 3.53 -12.26 12.17
N VAL A 442 4.16 -13.45 12.26
CA VAL A 442 5.20 -13.72 13.27
C VAL A 442 6.37 -12.73 13.13
N LEU A 443 6.84 -12.48 11.90
CA LEU A 443 7.89 -11.50 11.65
C LEU A 443 7.47 -10.07 12.06
N GLY A 444 6.21 -9.69 11.83
CA GLY A 444 5.65 -8.42 12.26
C GLY A 444 5.67 -8.25 13.78
N LEU A 445 5.23 -9.24 14.55
CA LEU A 445 5.24 -9.19 16.02
C LEU A 445 6.66 -9.18 16.60
N GLU A 446 7.60 -9.91 15.99
CA GLU A 446 9.01 -9.83 16.38
C GLU A 446 9.63 -8.46 16.10
N ALA A 447 9.29 -7.86 14.95
CA ALA A 447 9.72 -6.52 14.57
C ALA A 447 9.20 -5.49 15.59
N ILE A 448 7.93 -5.60 15.99
CA ILE A 448 7.35 -4.76 17.05
C ILE A 448 8.15 -4.91 18.34
N SER A 449 8.31 -6.15 18.83
CA SER A 449 8.89 -6.42 20.15
C SER A 449 10.37 -6.04 20.27
N SER A 450 11.15 -6.25 19.21
CA SER A 450 12.60 -6.08 19.26
C SER A 450 13.10 -4.76 18.68
N ASP A 451 12.44 -4.26 17.64
CA ASP A 451 12.98 -3.20 16.80
C ASP A 451 12.18 -1.88 16.93
N LEU A 452 10.86 -1.94 17.18
CA LEU A 452 9.99 -0.76 17.19
C LEU A 452 9.58 -0.28 18.60
N ALA A 453 9.21 -1.20 19.49
CA ALA A 453 8.70 -0.86 20.82
C ALA A 453 9.75 -0.10 21.65
N GLY A 454 9.33 0.95 22.35
CA GLY A 454 10.23 1.75 23.20
C GLY A 454 11.16 2.70 22.44
N ARG A 455 10.91 2.97 21.15
CA ARG A 455 11.74 3.85 20.31
C ARG A 455 11.12 5.24 20.13
N SER A 456 10.99 5.75 18.90
CA SER A 456 10.44 7.07 18.62
C SER A 456 8.96 7.03 18.21
N VAL A 457 8.39 8.20 18.00
CA VAL A 457 7.00 8.36 17.51
C VAL A 457 6.79 7.69 16.16
N GLY A 458 7.78 7.72 15.27
CA GLY A 458 7.70 7.04 13.97
C GLY A 458 7.61 5.52 14.12
N GLU A 459 8.37 4.93 15.04
CA GLU A 459 8.23 3.50 15.32
C GLU A 459 6.90 3.15 16.00
N ALA A 460 6.36 4.04 16.85
CA ALA A 460 5.03 3.86 17.42
C ALA A 460 3.93 3.88 16.33
N ALA A 461 4.05 4.76 15.34
CA ALA A 461 3.16 4.78 14.18
C ALA A 461 3.27 3.46 13.38
N ASN A 462 4.49 2.99 13.13
CA ASN A 462 4.73 1.72 12.44
C ASN A 462 4.12 0.51 13.17
N ILE A 463 4.07 0.52 14.51
CA ILE A 463 3.39 -0.52 15.30
C ILE A 463 1.89 -0.52 15.01
N LEU A 464 1.25 0.64 15.00
CA LEU A 464 -0.17 0.77 14.67
C LEU A 464 -0.43 0.32 13.22
N ASP A 465 0.45 0.68 12.29
CA ASP A 465 0.34 0.31 10.88
C ASP A 465 0.43 -1.21 10.65
N ILE A 466 1.10 -1.95 11.54
CA ILE A 466 1.17 -3.43 11.52
C ILE A 466 -0.07 -4.07 12.16
N LEU A 467 -0.51 -3.55 13.31
CA LEU A 467 -1.53 -4.19 14.16
C LEU A 467 -2.97 -3.85 13.75
N ALA A 468 -3.24 -2.60 13.35
CA ALA A 468 -4.59 -2.11 13.16
C ALA A 468 -5.24 -2.68 11.87
N PRO A 469 -6.49 -3.17 11.95
CA PRO A 469 -7.17 -3.67 10.76
C PRO A 469 -7.55 -2.51 9.81
N THR A 470 -6.90 -2.44 8.66
CA THR A 470 -7.19 -1.42 7.63
C THR A 470 -7.08 -1.98 6.23
N ALA A 471 -8.14 -1.80 5.46
CA ALA A 471 -8.35 -2.31 4.11
C ALA A 471 -9.68 -1.80 3.57
N SER A 472 -9.79 -1.78 2.25
CA SER A 472 -11.02 -1.59 1.49
C SER A 472 -11.97 -2.78 1.68
N GLU A 473 -11.43 -4.00 1.74
CA GLU A 473 -12.20 -5.25 1.87
C GLU A 473 -12.16 -5.82 3.29
N SER A 474 -13.30 -6.26 3.83
CA SER A 474 -13.37 -6.86 5.18
C SER A 474 -12.60 -8.18 5.28
N ALA A 475 -12.67 -9.02 4.25
CA ALA A 475 -11.99 -10.32 4.21
C ALA A 475 -10.47 -10.20 4.36
N ALA A 476 -9.86 -9.12 3.84
CA ALA A 476 -8.44 -8.87 4.02
C ALA A 476 -8.10 -8.54 5.49
N LYS A 477 -8.93 -7.72 6.16
CA LYS A 477 -8.78 -7.41 7.59
C LYS A 477 -8.88 -8.69 8.42
N ASP A 478 -9.94 -9.47 8.20
CA ASP A 478 -10.21 -10.68 8.98
C ASP A 478 -9.07 -11.70 8.86
N ARG A 479 -8.60 -11.97 7.63
CA ARG A 479 -7.48 -12.87 7.36
C ARG A 479 -6.20 -12.42 8.10
N TRP A 480 -5.84 -11.14 8.00
CA TRP A 480 -4.63 -10.64 8.68
C TRP A 480 -4.75 -10.71 10.20
N GLN A 481 -5.91 -10.34 10.74
CA GLN A 481 -6.15 -10.36 12.18
C GLN A 481 -6.14 -11.79 12.73
N GLU A 482 -6.64 -12.78 11.98
CA GLU A 482 -6.55 -14.19 12.35
C GLU A 482 -5.09 -14.65 12.48
N HIS A 483 -4.25 -14.35 11.49
CA HIS A 483 -2.82 -14.66 11.54
C HIS A 483 -2.09 -13.94 12.68
N LEU A 484 -2.39 -12.66 12.92
CA LEU A 484 -1.82 -11.92 14.05
C LEU A 484 -2.20 -12.56 15.39
N SER A 485 -3.47 -12.95 15.56
CA SER A 485 -3.98 -13.55 16.79
C SER A 485 -3.32 -14.92 17.04
N ARG A 486 -3.18 -15.73 15.98
CA ARG A 486 -2.49 -17.03 16.04
C ARG A 486 -1.00 -16.86 16.36
N ALA A 487 -0.32 -15.94 15.67
CA ALA A 487 1.10 -15.66 15.90
C ALA A 487 1.36 -15.13 17.32
N ALA A 488 0.50 -14.25 17.83
CA ALA A 488 0.60 -13.72 19.19
C ALA A 488 0.45 -14.84 20.24
N THR A 489 -0.50 -15.76 20.03
CA THR A 489 -0.70 -16.93 20.90
C THR A 489 0.53 -17.85 20.90
N GLU A 490 1.10 -18.15 19.72
CA GLU A 490 2.31 -18.98 19.59
C GLU A 490 3.53 -18.36 20.26
N MET A 491 3.61 -17.02 20.27
CA MET A 491 4.71 -16.27 20.85
C MET A 491 4.50 -15.90 22.32
N ASP A 492 3.38 -16.29 22.94
CA ASP A 492 2.97 -15.89 24.29
C ASP A 492 2.94 -14.35 24.47
N ILE A 493 2.44 -13.66 23.43
CA ILE A 493 2.30 -12.21 23.40
C ILE A 493 0.83 -11.85 23.62
N ASP A 494 0.60 -11.00 24.60
CA ASP A 494 -0.68 -10.36 24.80
C ASP A 494 -0.68 -8.95 24.21
N ILE A 495 -1.27 -8.80 23.02
CA ILE A 495 -1.29 -7.52 22.27
C ILE A 495 -1.98 -6.42 23.08
N GLU A 496 -3.02 -6.75 23.86
CA GLU A 496 -3.82 -5.76 24.59
C GLU A 496 -3.04 -5.15 25.76
N ASN A 497 -2.19 -5.96 26.39
CA ASN A 497 -1.43 -5.62 27.59
C ASN A 497 0.06 -5.31 27.31
N ALA A 498 0.53 -5.50 26.07
CA ALA A 498 1.90 -5.18 25.68
C ALA A 498 2.16 -3.67 25.68
N PRO A 499 3.32 -3.19 26.19
CA PRO A 499 3.64 -1.76 26.30
C PRO A 499 4.07 -1.17 24.94
N TRP A 500 3.14 -1.14 23.99
CA TRP A 500 3.38 -0.82 22.59
C TRP A 500 2.75 0.50 22.15
N MET A 501 1.89 1.11 22.96
CA MET A 501 1.24 2.37 22.65
C MET A 501 2.05 3.53 23.23
N LEU A 502 2.40 4.49 22.38
CA LEU A 502 3.12 5.69 22.81
C LEU A 502 2.13 6.78 23.22
N THR A 503 2.25 7.22 24.47
CA THR A 503 1.50 8.33 25.06
C THR A 503 2.44 9.47 25.43
N ASP A 504 1.89 10.65 25.74
CA ASP A 504 2.66 11.79 26.26
C ASP A 504 3.38 11.44 27.58
N GLY A 505 2.87 10.45 28.34
CA GLY A 505 3.47 9.91 29.56
C GLY A 505 4.45 8.75 29.35
N GLY A 506 4.71 8.34 28.11
CA GLY A 506 5.57 7.21 27.76
C GLY A 506 4.83 6.01 27.17
N TRP A 507 5.51 4.86 27.11
CA TRP A 507 4.98 3.64 26.50
C TRP A 507 4.10 2.88 27.49
N CYS A 508 2.90 2.49 27.05
CA CYS A 508 1.92 1.77 27.88
C CYS A 508 1.10 0.78 27.04
N ALA A 509 0.20 0.06 27.71
CA ALA A 509 -0.68 -0.92 27.09
C ALA A 509 -1.82 -0.26 26.29
N LEU A 510 -2.38 -1.00 25.34
CA LEU A 510 -3.55 -0.53 24.56
C LEU A 510 -4.73 -0.21 25.48
N CYS A 511 -4.95 -1.02 26.51
CA CYS A 511 -6.02 -0.83 27.50
C CYS A 511 -5.82 0.36 28.45
N GLN A 512 -4.65 1.00 28.43
CA GLN A 512 -4.31 2.15 29.29
C GLN A 512 -4.27 3.47 28.53
N ALA A 513 -4.09 3.44 27.22
CA ALA A 513 -4.00 4.62 26.38
C ALA A 513 -5.38 5.11 25.94
N SER A 514 -5.56 6.42 25.88
CA SER A 514 -6.82 7.01 25.40
C SER A 514 -6.58 8.15 24.43
N LEU A 515 -7.53 8.35 23.53
CA LEU A 515 -7.58 9.52 22.66
C LEU A 515 -7.89 10.76 23.49
N LEU A 516 -7.49 11.92 22.97
CA LEU A 516 -7.77 13.20 23.61
C LEU A 516 -9.25 13.56 23.38
N PRO A 517 -10.03 13.89 24.42
CA PRO A 517 -11.44 14.27 24.29
C PRO A 517 -11.55 15.69 23.73
N LEU A 518 -11.35 15.83 22.43
CA LEU A 518 -11.37 17.12 21.74
C LEU A 518 -12.80 17.56 21.40
N PRO A 519 -13.17 18.82 21.66
CA PRO A 519 -14.36 19.42 21.08
C PRO A 519 -14.32 19.39 19.55
N SER A 520 -15.48 19.37 18.90
CA SER A 520 -15.60 19.40 17.44
C SER A 520 -15.05 20.68 16.80
N ASP A 521 -15.12 21.81 17.50
CA ASP A 521 -14.57 23.11 17.11
C ASP A 521 -13.94 23.78 18.35
N PRO A 522 -12.72 23.37 18.75
CA PRO A 522 -12.12 23.78 20.02
C PRO A 522 -11.81 25.28 20.02
N LYS A 523 -12.34 26.01 21.01
CA LYS A 523 -12.14 27.46 21.15
C LYS A 523 -11.09 27.83 22.19
N VAL A 524 -11.13 27.15 23.33
CA VAL A 524 -10.27 27.34 24.50
C VAL A 524 -9.57 26.03 24.84
N LEU A 525 -10.31 24.92 24.93
CA LEU A 525 -9.79 23.59 25.24
C LEU A 525 -9.21 22.92 23.99
N CYS A 526 -8.14 23.51 23.47
CA CYS A 526 -7.39 22.96 22.35
C CYS A 526 -6.56 21.72 22.76
N ALA A 527 -6.03 21.01 21.76
CA ALA A 527 -5.25 19.80 22.00
C ALA A 527 -4.03 20.03 22.88
N GLU A 528 -3.34 21.16 22.72
CA GLU A 528 -2.17 21.50 23.53
C GLU A 528 -2.56 21.67 25.01
N GLU A 529 -3.70 22.31 25.27
CA GLU A 529 -4.15 22.62 26.63
C GLU A 529 -4.64 21.37 27.37
N LEU A 530 -5.44 20.54 26.69
CA LEU A 530 -5.90 19.28 27.26
C LEU A 530 -4.75 18.31 27.54
N ARG A 531 -3.73 18.24 26.65
CA ARG A 531 -2.55 17.38 26.85
C ARG A 531 -1.73 17.76 28.08
N LYS A 532 -1.54 19.06 28.35
CA LYS A 532 -0.81 19.54 29.55
C LYS A 532 -1.42 19.06 30.86
N HIS A 533 -2.73 18.86 30.87
CA HIS A 533 -3.53 18.62 32.06
C HIS A 533 -4.18 17.23 32.09
N ALA A 534 -3.89 16.38 31.10
CA ALA A 534 -4.50 15.06 30.97
C ALA A 534 -4.22 14.19 32.21
N ALA A 535 -5.29 13.71 32.84
CA ALA A 535 -5.23 12.80 33.98
C ALA A 535 -5.05 11.33 33.59
N PHE A 536 -4.92 11.07 32.29
CA PHE A 536 -4.86 9.74 31.67
C PHE A 536 -3.71 9.70 30.64
N PRO A 537 -3.23 8.50 30.26
CA PRO A 537 -2.22 8.35 29.21
C PRO A 537 -2.76 8.71 27.81
N ALA A 538 -2.67 9.98 27.43
CA ALA A 538 -3.10 10.45 26.12
C ALA A 538 -2.13 10.03 25.01
N TYR A 539 -2.62 9.42 23.91
CA TYR A 539 -1.80 9.08 22.74
C TYR A 539 -0.98 10.27 22.26
N ALA A 540 0.31 10.08 21.99
CA ALA A 540 1.22 11.17 21.66
C ALA A 540 0.77 11.95 20.40
N ALA A 541 0.96 13.28 20.40
CA ALA A 541 0.50 14.17 19.33
C ALA A 541 0.98 13.80 17.91
N GLY A 542 2.16 13.18 17.78
CA GLY A 542 2.62 12.73 16.47
C GLY A 542 1.88 11.52 15.90
N LEU A 543 0.92 10.95 16.64
CA LEU A 543 0.05 9.86 16.19
C LEU A 543 -1.35 10.33 15.76
N ASP A 544 -1.62 11.65 15.71
CA ASP A 544 -2.94 12.18 15.37
C ASP A 544 -3.43 11.73 13.97
N THR A 545 -2.50 11.47 13.04
CA THR A 545 -2.80 10.91 11.70
C THR A 545 -3.26 9.45 11.71
N ARG A 546 -3.12 8.75 12.86
CA ARG A 546 -3.47 7.34 13.05
C ARG A 546 -4.70 7.14 13.94
N ILE A 547 -5.45 8.18 14.26
CA ILE A 547 -6.67 8.06 15.11
C ILE A 547 -7.60 6.96 14.60
N GLY A 548 -7.89 6.90 13.30
CA GLY A 548 -8.74 5.85 12.73
C GLY A 548 -8.17 4.43 12.87
N LEU A 549 -6.84 4.26 12.88
CA LEU A 549 -6.20 2.97 13.16
C LEU A 549 -6.30 2.60 14.64
N ILE A 550 -6.11 3.57 15.54
CA ILE A 550 -6.28 3.39 16.99
C ILE A 550 -7.72 2.96 17.28
N GLU A 551 -8.71 3.63 16.71
CA GLU A 551 -10.12 3.27 16.85
C GLU A 551 -10.41 1.85 16.34
N SER A 552 -9.88 1.52 15.17
CA SER A 552 -10.09 0.20 14.59
C SER A 552 -9.42 -0.91 15.40
N LEU A 553 -8.22 -0.68 15.94
CA LEU A 553 -7.51 -1.62 16.78
C LEU A 553 -8.20 -1.81 18.13
N SER A 554 -8.56 -0.72 18.82
CA SER A 554 -9.27 -0.78 20.09
C SER A 554 -10.65 -1.45 19.94
N GLY A 555 -11.38 -1.15 18.87
CA GLY A 555 -12.65 -1.81 18.55
C GLY A 555 -12.52 -3.33 18.37
N ARG A 556 -11.40 -3.81 17.80
CA ARG A 556 -11.12 -5.25 17.63
C ARG A 556 -10.94 -5.98 18.97
N PHE A 557 -10.41 -5.30 19.99
CA PHE A 557 -10.23 -5.83 21.35
C PHE A 557 -11.37 -5.47 22.31
N GLY A 558 -12.36 -4.69 21.85
CA GLY A 558 -13.47 -4.22 22.71
C GLY A 558 -13.03 -3.21 23.77
N ILE A 559 -11.94 -2.48 23.52
CA ILE A 559 -11.38 -1.47 24.42
C ILE A 559 -11.98 -0.10 24.09
N GLY A 560 -12.41 0.64 25.12
CA GLY A 560 -12.86 2.01 24.96
C GLY A 560 -11.69 2.94 24.59
N VAL A 561 -11.86 3.73 23.52
CA VAL A 561 -10.81 4.65 23.03
C VAL A 561 -10.78 5.97 23.80
N MET A 562 -11.88 6.34 24.43
CA MET A 562 -12.02 7.57 25.19
C MET A 562 -11.67 7.34 26.66
N PRO A 563 -11.07 8.34 27.34
CA PRO A 563 -10.85 8.27 28.78
C PRO A 563 -12.17 8.27 29.53
N THR A 564 -12.17 7.78 30.77
CA THR A 564 -13.36 7.78 31.61
C THR A 564 -13.85 9.21 31.87
N GLU A 565 -15.16 9.39 32.09
CA GLU A 565 -15.74 10.70 32.36
C GLU A 565 -15.17 11.33 33.64
N ALA A 566 -14.72 10.50 34.58
CA ALA A 566 -14.00 10.93 35.78
C ALA A 566 -12.63 11.53 35.45
N ASP A 567 -11.85 10.88 34.57
CA ASP A 567 -10.55 11.38 34.12
C ASP A 567 -10.69 12.65 33.26
N GLN A 568 -11.73 12.73 32.44
CA GLN A 568 -12.10 13.94 31.70
C GLN A 568 -12.41 15.10 32.66
N ALA A 569 -13.19 14.84 33.71
CA ALA A 569 -13.53 15.84 34.71
C ALA A 569 -12.30 16.33 35.52
N ILE A 570 -11.37 15.43 35.87
CA ILE A 570 -10.09 15.80 36.51
C ILE A 570 -9.24 16.65 35.56
N THR A 571 -9.19 16.28 34.28
CA THR A 571 -8.43 17.01 33.26
C THR A 571 -8.95 18.43 33.08
N ILE A 572 -10.28 18.60 32.98
CA ILE A 572 -10.92 19.91 32.85
C ILE A 572 -10.73 20.75 34.11
N GLU A 573 -10.82 20.16 35.29
CA GLU A 573 -10.52 20.84 36.56
C GLU A 573 -9.08 21.36 36.61
N ALA A 574 -8.11 20.57 36.17
CA ALA A 574 -6.72 20.99 36.12
C ALA A 574 -6.50 22.10 35.07
N ALA A 575 -7.11 21.98 33.89
CA ALA A 575 -7.01 22.99 32.83
C ALA A 575 -7.62 24.33 33.25
N VAL A 576 -8.84 24.34 33.79
CA VAL A 576 -9.51 25.58 34.18
C VAL A 576 -8.79 26.27 35.35
N LYS A 577 -8.13 25.55 36.26
CA LYS A 577 -7.32 26.15 37.32
C LYS A 577 -6.16 26.98 36.77
N THR A 578 -5.56 26.55 35.65
CA THR A 578 -4.52 27.31 34.95
C THR A 578 -5.14 28.46 34.15
N LEU A 579 -6.17 28.17 33.35
CA LEU A 579 -6.81 29.14 32.45
C LEU A 579 -7.50 30.29 33.20
N ALA A 580 -8.08 30.03 34.38
CA ALA A 580 -8.77 31.05 35.18
C ALA A 580 -7.84 32.14 35.71
N CYS A 581 -6.52 31.94 35.67
CA CYS A 581 -5.54 32.98 35.98
C CYS A 581 -5.44 34.06 34.89
N ASP A 582 -5.92 33.77 33.67
CA ASP A 582 -5.97 34.73 32.57
C ASP A 582 -7.26 35.59 32.69
N PRO A 583 -7.14 36.91 32.92
CA PRO A 583 -8.30 37.79 33.00
C PRO A 583 -9.06 37.93 31.68
N GLU A 584 -8.44 37.63 30.53
CA GLU A 584 -9.05 37.72 29.20
C GLU A 584 -9.74 36.43 28.76
N LEU A 585 -9.81 35.40 29.63
CA LEU A 585 -10.48 34.14 29.31
C LEU A 585 -11.95 34.34 28.96
N ASP A 586 -12.34 33.87 27.76
CA ASP A 586 -13.73 33.81 27.33
C ASP A 586 -14.42 32.58 27.93
N TRP A 587 -15.15 32.81 29.02
CA TRP A 587 -15.92 31.78 29.72
C TRP A 587 -17.06 31.19 28.87
N GLY A 588 -17.57 31.92 27.89
CA GLY A 588 -18.57 31.38 26.96
C GLY A 588 -17.99 30.28 26.08
N HIS A 589 -16.83 30.56 25.48
CA HIS A 589 -16.11 29.59 24.66
C HIS A 589 -15.60 28.39 25.49
N PHE A 590 -15.10 28.62 26.70
CA PHE A 590 -14.70 27.54 27.61
C PHE A 590 -15.86 26.58 27.89
N TRP A 591 -17.02 27.10 28.28
CA TRP A 591 -18.18 26.25 28.59
C TRP A 591 -18.79 25.61 27.36
N GLN A 592 -18.65 26.22 26.17
CA GLN A 592 -19.02 25.59 24.90
C GLN A 592 -18.17 24.34 24.66
N ASP A 593 -16.85 24.43 24.84
CA ASP A 593 -15.96 23.29 24.70
C ASP A 593 -16.25 22.18 25.73
N VAL A 594 -16.44 22.53 27.01
CA VAL A 594 -16.81 21.56 28.07
C VAL A 594 -18.14 20.87 27.74
N CYS A 595 -19.12 21.62 27.24
CA CYS A 595 -20.41 21.08 26.81
C CYS A 595 -20.30 20.13 25.61
N ASN A 596 -19.34 20.37 24.71
CA ASN A 596 -19.07 19.48 23.59
C ASN A 596 -18.41 18.17 24.07
N ILE A 597 -17.51 18.24 25.05
CA ILE A 597 -16.81 17.07 25.58
C ILE A 597 -17.76 16.10 26.29
N PHE A 598 -18.69 16.62 27.11
CA PHE A 598 -19.63 15.79 27.87
C PHE A 598 -20.96 15.53 27.16
N GLU A 599 -21.12 16.02 25.93
CA GLU A 599 -22.26 15.95 25.00
C GLU A 599 -23.64 16.38 25.56
N ASP A 600 -24.02 16.01 26.80
CA ASP A 600 -25.16 16.53 27.58
C ASP A 600 -25.08 16.28 29.11
N ASP A 601 -24.12 15.51 29.65
CA ASP A 601 -24.07 15.17 31.08
C ASP A 601 -22.93 15.87 31.84
N LEU A 602 -23.19 17.08 32.34
CA LEU A 602 -22.25 17.80 33.20
C LEU A 602 -22.20 17.25 34.63
N SER A 603 -22.99 16.22 34.98
CA SER A 603 -23.03 15.71 36.36
C SER A 603 -21.72 15.05 36.80
N HIS A 604 -20.86 14.67 35.85
CA HIS A 604 -19.50 14.20 36.09
C HIS A 604 -18.56 15.27 36.67
N LEU A 605 -18.90 16.56 36.54
CA LEU A 605 -18.15 17.68 37.13
C LEU A 605 -18.51 17.94 38.61
N LYS A 606 -19.43 17.16 39.20
CA LYS A 606 -19.76 17.32 40.64
C LYS A 606 -18.54 17.12 41.51
N GLY A 607 -18.37 18.01 42.48
CA GLY A 607 -17.21 18.00 43.36
C GLY A 607 -15.90 18.50 42.75
N LYS A 608 -15.91 18.99 41.49
CA LYS A 608 -14.75 19.57 40.81
C LYS A 608 -14.78 21.10 40.87
N ASP A 609 -13.65 21.72 41.18
CA ASP A 609 -13.53 23.18 41.25
C ASP A 609 -13.44 23.79 39.84
N VAL A 610 -14.58 23.85 39.14
CA VAL A 610 -14.66 24.31 37.73
C VAL A 610 -15.52 25.56 37.54
N ILE A 611 -16.23 26.00 38.58
CA ILE A 611 -17.22 27.08 38.48
C ILE A 611 -16.66 28.35 39.10
N LEU A 612 -16.48 29.39 38.29
CA LEU A 612 -16.03 30.69 38.74
C LEU A 612 -17.14 31.41 39.52
N CYS A 613 -16.83 31.88 40.72
CA CYS A 613 -17.74 32.64 41.56
C CYS A 613 -17.28 34.09 41.77
N THR A 614 -18.18 34.93 42.29
CA THR A 614 -17.96 36.38 42.48
C THR A 614 -16.83 36.73 43.45
N ASP A 615 -16.34 35.77 44.23
CA ASP A 615 -15.14 35.92 45.07
C ASP A 615 -13.82 35.79 44.28
N GLY A 616 -13.92 35.55 42.96
CA GLY A 616 -12.78 35.39 42.06
C GLY A 616 -12.13 34.01 42.11
N THR A 617 -12.73 33.04 42.80
CA THR A 617 -12.20 31.67 42.94
C THR A 617 -13.11 30.63 42.28
N LEU A 618 -12.54 29.45 42.03
CA LEU A 618 -13.26 28.30 41.47
C LEU A 618 -13.87 27.46 42.60
N HIS A 619 -15.14 27.09 42.44
CA HIS A 619 -15.90 26.33 43.42
C HIS A 619 -16.47 25.03 42.84
N SER A 620 -16.69 24.06 43.71
CA SER A 620 -17.29 22.76 43.41
C SER A 620 -18.81 22.76 43.54
N GLY A 621 -19.50 22.43 42.44
CA GLY A 621 -20.96 22.22 42.43
C GLY A 621 -21.38 20.81 42.92
N GLY A 622 -22.62 20.68 43.38
CA GLY A 622 -23.22 19.38 43.73
C GLY A 622 -22.65 18.66 44.95
N VAL A 623 -21.97 19.38 45.85
CA VAL A 623 -21.39 18.86 47.09
C VAL A 623 -22.34 19.11 48.27
N ALA A 624 -22.59 18.10 49.10
CA ALA A 624 -23.45 18.26 50.28
C ALA A 624 -22.89 19.32 51.24
N GLY A 625 -23.76 20.22 51.72
CA GLY A 625 -23.38 21.31 52.61
C GLY A 625 -22.76 22.53 51.90
N ARG A 626 -22.60 22.51 50.58
CA ARG A 626 -22.17 23.67 49.78
C ARG A 626 -23.13 23.90 48.61
N ALA A 627 -23.40 25.15 48.28
CA ALA A 627 -24.20 25.47 47.10
C ALA A 627 -23.66 26.70 46.37
N ILE A 628 -23.68 26.59 45.05
CA ILE A 628 -23.44 27.69 44.14
C ILE A 628 -24.81 28.12 43.63
N TYR A 629 -25.11 29.41 43.69
CA TYR A 629 -26.39 29.95 43.24
C TYR A 629 -26.22 30.85 42.02
N PHE A 630 -27.20 30.81 41.11
CA PHE A 630 -27.35 31.86 40.11
C PHE A 630 -27.65 33.19 40.79
N ARG A 631 -27.13 34.28 40.23
CA ARG A 631 -27.41 35.63 40.72
C ARG A 631 -28.94 35.87 40.72
N PRO A 632 -29.54 36.30 41.85
CA PRO A 632 -30.98 36.51 41.96
C PRO A 632 -31.46 37.55 40.95
N ARG A 633 -32.64 37.32 40.36
CA ARG A 633 -33.30 38.30 39.49
C ARG A 633 -34.26 39.15 40.30
N PRO A 634 -34.27 40.49 40.15
CA PRO A 634 -35.37 41.28 40.68
C PRO A 634 -36.67 40.83 40.01
N ALA A 635 -37.70 40.57 40.83
CA ALA A 635 -38.98 40.10 40.36
C ALA A 635 -39.81 41.27 39.81
N GLY A 636 -39.82 41.45 38.50
CA GLY A 636 -40.85 42.24 37.79
C GLY A 636 -40.36 43.52 37.09
N GLN A 637 -40.71 43.60 35.80
CA GLN A 637 -40.86 44.74 34.88
C GLN A 637 -39.99 46.01 35.00
N ASP A 638 -39.46 46.37 33.83
CA ASP A 638 -38.83 47.62 33.40
C ASP A 638 -37.48 47.96 34.03
N ASP A 639 -36.50 48.15 33.14
CA ASP A 639 -35.19 48.77 33.38
C ASP A 639 -35.37 50.00 34.29
N ASP A 640 -34.96 49.89 35.56
CA ASP A 640 -34.49 50.97 36.48
C ASP A 640 -34.71 50.69 37.98
N SER A 641 -35.13 49.49 38.41
CA SER A 641 -35.14 49.16 39.85
C SER A 641 -33.78 48.64 40.34
N SER A 642 -33.17 49.45 41.22
CA SER A 642 -31.92 49.23 41.96
C SER A 642 -31.68 47.76 42.35
N GLU A 643 -30.47 47.26 42.06
CA GLU A 643 -29.94 45.99 42.59
C GLU A 643 -30.36 45.83 44.06
N GLU A 644 -31.06 44.74 44.42
CA GLU A 644 -31.35 44.45 45.83
C GLU A 644 -30.01 44.42 46.60
N PRO A 645 -29.77 45.38 47.51
CA PRO A 645 -28.42 45.60 48.02
C PRO A 645 -28.09 44.53 49.04
N GLY A 646 -27.51 43.41 48.59
CA GLY A 646 -26.82 42.53 49.51
C GLY A 646 -26.95 41.03 49.45
N ILE A 647 -27.78 40.49 48.56
CA ILE A 647 -27.86 39.02 48.42
C ILE A 647 -26.50 38.49 47.93
N ASP A 648 -25.84 39.27 47.08
CA ASP A 648 -24.52 38.95 46.50
C ASP A 648 -23.34 39.10 47.49
N GLN A 649 -23.57 39.72 48.65
CA GLN A 649 -22.55 39.98 49.67
C GLN A 649 -22.58 38.89 50.74
N VAL A 650 -22.18 37.68 50.38
CA VAL A 650 -22.04 36.57 51.31
C VAL A 650 -20.92 36.89 52.33
N PRO A 651 -21.21 36.88 53.66
CA PRO A 651 -20.20 37.07 54.69
C PRO A 651 -19.02 36.10 54.59
N ALA A 652 -17.82 36.53 54.98
CA ALA A 652 -16.59 35.74 54.85
C ALA A 652 -16.67 34.36 55.52
N ALA A 653 -17.35 34.23 56.67
CA ALA A 653 -17.52 32.92 57.33
C ALA A 653 -18.46 31.98 56.58
N LEU A 654 -19.28 32.49 55.65
CA LEU A 654 -20.25 31.73 54.85
C LEU A 654 -19.78 31.46 53.42
N GLN A 655 -18.74 32.14 52.94
CA GLN A 655 -18.19 31.98 51.58
C GLN A 655 -17.69 30.55 51.31
N SER A 656 -17.36 29.77 52.34
CA SER A 656 -17.02 28.35 52.20
C SER A 656 -18.22 27.42 51.97
N PHE A 657 -19.45 27.93 52.13
CA PHE A 657 -20.71 27.17 52.03
C PHE A 657 -21.64 27.72 50.95
N ILE A 658 -21.66 29.03 50.74
CA ILE A 658 -22.51 29.73 49.79
C ILE A 658 -21.61 30.50 48.84
N ALA A 659 -21.69 30.18 47.55
CA ALA A 659 -21.01 30.92 46.51
C ALA A 659 -22.02 31.38 45.44
N ILE A 660 -21.72 32.48 44.75
CA ILE A 660 -22.59 33.07 43.74
C ILE A 660 -21.84 33.08 42.42
N LEU A 661 -22.50 32.62 41.37
CA LEU A 661 -21.93 32.49 40.03
C LEU A 661 -21.43 33.85 39.51
N ASP A 662 -20.20 33.88 38.98
CA ASP A 662 -19.61 35.10 38.41
C ASP A 662 -20.34 35.52 37.12
N PRO A 663 -20.62 36.83 36.91
CA PRO A 663 -21.32 37.33 35.73
C PRO A 663 -20.59 37.09 34.40
N ARG A 664 -19.29 36.77 34.42
CA ARG A 664 -18.52 36.39 33.23
C ARG A 664 -19.00 35.08 32.60
N ILE A 665 -19.63 34.19 33.38
CA ILE A 665 -20.21 32.95 32.85
C ILE A 665 -21.56 33.26 32.19
N PRO A 666 -21.73 33.05 30.87
CA PRO A 666 -22.90 33.52 30.12
C PRO A 666 -24.11 32.60 30.32
N VAL A 667 -24.78 32.75 31.46
CA VAL A 667 -26.00 32.01 31.82
C VAL A 667 -27.31 32.75 31.46
N SER A 668 -27.20 33.95 30.89
CA SER A 668 -28.35 34.71 30.38
C SER A 668 -27.97 35.59 29.20
N GLU A 669 -28.87 35.73 28.23
CA GLU A 669 -28.72 36.60 27.05
C GLU A 669 -29.92 37.55 26.91
N VAL A 670 -29.74 38.71 26.28
CA VAL A 670 -30.86 39.63 25.97
C VAL A 670 -31.32 39.37 24.53
N ARG A 671 -32.52 38.80 24.37
CA ARG A 671 -33.19 38.62 23.08
C ARG A 671 -34.50 39.40 23.07
N ASP A 672 -34.70 40.20 22.03
CA ASP A 672 -35.89 41.05 21.86
C ASP A 672 -36.20 41.95 23.08
N GLY A 673 -35.15 42.51 23.69
CA GLY A 673 -35.28 43.37 24.89
C GLY A 673 -35.66 42.63 26.17
N ARG A 674 -35.71 41.29 26.16
CA ARG A 674 -35.96 40.45 27.34
C ARG A 674 -34.75 39.58 27.66
N ARG A 675 -34.35 39.55 28.94
CA ARG A 675 -33.34 38.59 29.42
C ARG A 675 -33.92 37.17 29.44
N GLN A 676 -33.27 36.25 28.72
CA GLN A 676 -33.61 34.83 28.66
C GLN A 676 -32.47 33.98 29.21
N ASN A 677 -32.77 32.79 29.71
CA ASN A 677 -31.77 31.81 30.14
C ASN A 677 -31.07 31.23 28.91
N THR A 678 -29.75 31.10 28.95
CA THR A 678 -29.01 30.36 27.92
C THR A 678 -29.15 28.85 28.15
N GLU A 679 -28.80 28.04 27.15
CA GLU A 679 -28.78 26.59 27.29
C GLU A 679 -27.82 26.14 28.41
N LEU A 680 -26.70 26.84 28.60
CA LEU A 680 -25.76 26.59 29.68
C LEU A 680 -26.42 26.69 31.07
N HIS A 681 -27.31 27.66 31.28
CA HIS A 681 -28.05 27.79 32.54
C HIS A 681 -28.87 26.54 32.83
N LYS A 682 -29.57 26.02 31.82
CA LYS A 682 -30.38 24.82 31.94
C LYS A 682 -29.49 23.60 32.25
N ARG A 683 -28.41 23.41 31.48
CA ARG A 683 -27.46 22.31 31.69
C ARG A 683 -26.81 22.30 33.09
N LEU A 684 -26.37 23.46 33.59
CA LEU A 684 -25.80 23.59 34.94
C LEU A 684 -26.83 23.28 36.04
N THR A 685 -28.10 23.64 35.81
CA THR A 685 -29.21 23.35 36.73
C THR A 685 -29.55 21.86 36.72
N ASP A 686 -29.69 21.26 35.55
CA ASP A 686 -30.05 19.84 35.37
C ASP A 686 -28.96 18.93 35.97
N ALA A 687 -27.69 19.30 35.80
CA ALA A 687 -26.55 18.63 36.41
C ALA A 687 -26.43 18.88 37.93
N ARG A 688 -27.25 19.75 38.52
CA ARG A 688 -27.19 20.18 39.94
C ARG A 688 -25.83 20.75 40.34
N LEU A 689 -25.17 21.43 39.41
CA LEU A 689 -23.91 22.12 39.65
C LEU A 689 -24.15 23.53 40.20
N VAL A 690 -25.19 24.21 39.70
CA VAL A 690 -25.62 25.53 40.15
C VAL A 690 -27.13 25.50 40.43
N ASN A 691 -27.52 26.03 41.58
CA ASN A 691 -28.90 26.02 42.04
C ASN A 691 -29.60 27.36 41.72
N THR A 692 -30.92 27.29 41.53
CA THR A 692 -31.74 28.52 41.50
C THR A 692 -31.76 29.10 42.90
N PHE A 693 -31.50 30.40 43.02
CA PHE A 693 -31.55 31.07 44.31
C PHE A 693 -32.98 31.11 44.85
N ARG A 694 -33.23 30.44 45.97
CA ARG A 694 -34.46 30.53 46.76
C ARG A 694 -34.10 30.70 48.22
N ARG A 695 -34.74 31.66 48.89
CA ARG A 695 -34.45 32.03 50.28
C ARG A 695 -34.66 30.84 51.23
N GLU A 696 -35.72 30.08 51.00
CA GLU A 696 -36.08 28.88 51.75
C GLU A 696 -34.99 27.80 51.65
N ASP A 697 -34.54 27.49 50.43
CA ASP A 697 -33.49 26.50 50.15
C ASP A 697 -32.15 26.89 50.80
N VAL A 698 -31.76 28.17 50.74
CA VAL A 698 -30.52 28.66 51.38
C VAL A 698 -30.57 28.46 52.91
N LEU A 699 -31.72 28.74 53.54
CA LEU A 699 -31.89 28.59 54.98
C LEU A 699 -31.95 27.11 55.40
N ALA A 700 -32.74 26.31 54.70
CA ALA A 700 -33.02 24.92 55.05
C ALA A 700 -31.90 23.95 54.68
N ASP A 701 -31.30 24.11 53.50
CA ASP A 701 -30.37 23.13 52.93
C ASP A 701 -28.89 23.49 53.17
N ILE A 702 -28.59 24.77 53.44
CA ILE A 702 -27.20 25.23 53.62
C ILE A 702 -26.95 25.81 55.01
N LEU A 703 -27.71 26.82 55.45
CA LEU A 703 -27.42 27.48 56.73
C LEU A 703 -27.72 26.58 57.93
N ALA A 704 -28.91 25.99 58.02
CA ALA A 704 -29.27 25.14 59.15
C ALA A 704 -28.39 23.87 59.30
N PRO A 705 -28.05 23.13 58.22
CA PRO A 705 -27.26 21.90 58.36
C PRO A 705 -25.78 22.12 58.66
N ASN A 706 -25.20 23.26 58.27
CA ASN A 706 -23.79 23.58 58.50
C ASN A 706 -23.52 24.28 59.84
N LEU A 707 -24.56 24.65 60.60
CA LEU A 707 -24.39 25.27 61.91
C LEU A 707 -23.92 24.25 62.96
N PRO A 708 -22.95 24.62 63.82
CA PRO A 708 -22.48 23.74 64.88
C PRO A 708 -23.57 23.52 65.94
N PRO A 709 -23.55 22.37 66.65
CA PRO A 709 -24.48 22.13 67.74
C PRO A 709 -24.28 23.16 68.86
N MET A 710 -25.38 23.80 69.27
CA MET A 710 -25.38 24.81 70.33
C MET A 710 -25.40 24.15 71.72
N PRO A 711 -24.76 24.75 72.75
CA PRO A 711 -24.10 26.06 72.76
C PRO A 711 -22.63 26.04 72.30
N VAL A 712 -22.20 27.16 71.70
CA VAL A 712 -20.84 27.35 71.16
C VAL A 712 -19.98 28.19 72.11
N ALA A 713 -18.69 27.85 72.27
CA ALA A 713 -17.77 28.55 73.16
C ALA A 713 -17.37 29.96 72.62
N ARG A 714 -17.33 30.98 73.48
CA ARG A 714 -16.97 32.36 73.07
C ARG A 714 -15.53 32.44 72.53
N GLY A 715 -15.35 33.18 71.44
CA GLY A 715 -14.03 33.44 70.83
C GLY A 715 -13.55 32.37 69.85
N THR A 716 -14.40 31.42 69.47
CA THR A 716 -14.09 30.42 68.43
C THR A 716 -14.60 30.86 67.05
N ARG A 717 -14.05 30.27 65.98
CA ARG A 717 -14.55 30.44 64.60
C ARG A 717 -16.03 30.07 64.45
N ASP A 718 -16.50 29.11 65.25
CA ASP A 718 -17.90 28.69 65.28
C ASP A 718 -18.84 29.84 65.72
N VAL A 719 -18.41 30.74 66.60
CA VAL A 719 -19.20 31.92 66.99
C VAL A 719 -19.28 32.94 65.86
N GLU A 720 -18.20 33.11 65.09
CA GLU A 720 -18.18 33.97 63.91
C GLU A 720 -19.12 33.42 62.83
N LEU A 721 -19.10 32.10 62.60
CA LEU A 721 -20.02 31.41 61.69
C LEU A 721 -21.49 31.59 62.12
N CYS A 722 -21.83 31.35 63.39
CA CYS A 722 -23.20 31.54 63.88
C CYS A 722 -23.67 33.00 63.77
N ARG A 723 -22.79 33.96 64.05
CA ARG A 723 -23.10 35.40 63.93
C ARG A 723 -23.38 35.77 62.47
N ASP A 724 -22.50 35.36 61.57
CA ASP A 724 -22.58 35.69 60.15
C ASP A 724 -23.77 34.96 59.49
N ALA A 725 -24.06 33.71 59.89
CA ALA A 725 -25.26 32.96 59.51
C ALA A 725 -26.55 33.66 59.93
N LEU A 726 -26.64 34.08 61.20
CA LEU A 726 -27.80 34.83 61.70
C LEU A 726 -27.96 36.16 60.98
N PHE A 727 -26.87 36.89 60.77
CA PHE A 727 -26.89 38.17 60.06
C PHE A 727 -27.35 38.01 58.61
N TYR A 728 -26.82 37.02 57.91
CA TYR A 728 -27.20 36.73 56.52
C TYR A 728 -28.65 36.24 56.44
N ALA A 729 -29.10 35.36 57.34
CA ALA A 729 -30.49 34.92 57.41
C ALA A 729 -31.48 36.06 57.65
N LEU A 730 -31.16 36.98 58.58
CA LEU A 730 -31.96 38.18 58.83
C LEU A 730 -32.00 39.10 57.60
N ARG A 731 -30.88 39.21 56.88
CA ARG A 731 -30.79 39.98 55.63
C ARG A 731 -31.70 39.38 54.56
N LEU A 732 -31.64 38.05 54.35
CA LEU A 732 -32.47 37.32 53.40
C LEU A 732 -33.97 37.38 53.72
N ALA A 733 -34.33 37.51 55.00
CA ALA A 733 -35.73 37.66 55.44
C ALA A 733 -36.24 39.11 55.37
N ALA A 734 -35.34 40.10 55.32
CA ALA A 734 -35.68 41.52 55.30
C ALA A 734 -35.72 42.12 53.88
N SER A 735 -34.90 41.61 52.96
CA SER A 735 -35.14 41.66 51.50
C SER A 735 -36.33 40.77 51.17
#